data_AF-A0A4R2C0I0-F1
#
_entry.id   AF-A0A4R2C0I0-F1
#
_cell.length_a   1.000
_cell.length_b   1.000
_cell.length_c   1.000
_cell.angle_alpha   90.00
_cell.angle_beta   90.00
_cell.angle_gamma   90.00
#
_symmetry.space_group_name_H-M   'P 1'
#
loop_
_entity.id
_entity.type
_entity.pdbx_description
1 polymer ?
#
loop_
_entity_poly.entity_id
_entity_poly.type
_entity_poly.pdbx_seq_one_letter_code
_entity_poly.pdbx_strand_id
1 'polypeptide(L)'
;MTGLDDMDDLQSFAADFIQASRILKVSSPLGEDQLLPERVEIEEAVSKLFEIRLSVRAKREAVKPDELIGRLVDLSIEVQQGEEDDGGVRRPFNGLVTELNEGPPVSRGLRAYSLVLRPQMWLLSRRSDCRIWMDKSAVDIVETLFSEHGIPAPDVSGIVSRPPAQHYSVQWNETDLDYLLRRFEEDGLYFWFSHDKGSHRLNVADSAISWGKPSASAQGESRVRLAQGSSDRNHINEWMRRFSYVPGQRAGADWNFETPRMVPGNATPSLVQMPDAMKRELYEYPSRIASVAEAERAQKLRMQATEADHDRVSGRSTSRIIEVGRRFTPYEVAHPEHAYEEHVVVSMRQTVVDRSYETNSNDPEYTNTFEAVPARVPMTPHRQTKRPRIEGTQVAIVAGPPGEEIHPDKYGRIKLWFPWDRKAKKDGSDTCWVRVAQSWGGGTWGAQIIPRIGMEVMVAFVDGDPDRPLVTGVVPNPANPVPYDLPANKTRMVLRSNSHKGSGFNEITFEDEAGKENQFFHAQKDQTTRVLNDRTKRIDRHEVASIGANRAVEVGGNQKHEIGGSMNTVVGGTGPMATALMGAVQGLSGHTAGLLSQAGQIAGGGGPALAAFAGTLASSALGFLSAGGLGSRDGVVAGSSPRADAGTALAGSGTGVGDAASALFPLPGIMNTIVGSFKSDTIGVARAEQIGVSKVTNVGQTQMVNVGKEQRTKVGKTIRMEVGELFDLWTHKNFLGRSETWLINANDKIVLTAPGGKIEINQRGILIQGLRVDIKGNQINFSKGGPGRKTNKGFAEDCSKGKKG
;
A
#
# COMPACT_ATOMS: atom_id res chain seq x y z
N MET A 1 62.45 65.33 -33.59
CA MET A 1 63.27 64.13 -33.36
C MET A 1 63.86 64.27 -31.96
N THR A 2 63.84 63.18 -31.20
CA THR A 2 64.19 62.99 -29.76
C THR A 2 63.12 63.40 -28.75
N GLY A 3 62.57 62.38 -28.09
CA GLY A 3 61.48 62.46 -27.11
C GLY A 3 60.69 61.15 -27.04
N LEU A 4 61.38 60.00 -27.00
CA LEU A 4 60.81 58.66 -26.87
C LEU A 4 61.58 57.75 -25.88
N ASP A 5 62.61 58.26 -25.19
CA ASP A 5 63.53 57.42 -24.40
C ASP A 5 63.21 57.33 -22.88
N ASP A 6 62.25 58.09 -22.35
CA ASP A 6 61.97 58.09 -20.88
C ASP A 6 61.01 56.97 -20.41
N MET A 7 60.49 56.12 -21.31
CA MET A 7 59.67 54.96 -20.91
C MET A 7 60.48 53.68 -20.66
N ASP A 8 61.70 53.55 -21.19
CA ASP A 8 62.53 52.36 -21.02
C ASP A 8 63.25 52.33 -19.65
N ASP A 9 63.62 53.48 -19.08
CA ASP A 9 64.35 53.54 -17.81
C ASP A 9 63.50 53.15 -16.59
N LEU A 10 62.17 53.34 -16.62
CA LEU A 10 61.27 52.90 -15.54
C LEU A 10 61.01 51.39 -15.54
N GLN A 11 61.13 50.72 -16.69
CA GLN A 11 61.05 49.26 -16.77
C GLN A 11 62.29 48.57 -16.20
N SER A 12 63.46 49.23 -16.23
CA SER A 12 64.73 48.66 -15.77
C SER A 12 64.74 48.33 -14.26
N PHE A 13 64.20 49.20 -13.39
CA PHE A 13 64.22 49.01 -11.94
C PHE A 13 63.22 47.97 -11.40
N ALA A 14 62.19 47.62 -12.17
CA ALA A 14 61.24 46.57 -11.80
C ALA A 14 61.79 45.16 -12.06
N ALA A 15 62.68 45.03 -13.04
CA ALA A 15 63.29 43.76 -13.42
C ALA A 15 64.13 43.16 -12.28
N ASP A 16 64.83 44.00 -11.52
CA ASP A 16 65.80 43.61 -10.48
C ASP A 16 65.20 43.03 -9.18
N PHE A 17 63.88 43.15 -8.97
CA PHE A 17 63.26 42.61 -7.75
C PHE A 17 63.15 41.08 -7.80
N ILE A 18 63.96 40.40 -7.00
CA ILE A 18 63.87 38.95 -6.75
C ILE A 18 63.39 38.64 -5.33
N GLN A 19 62.71 37.51 -5.15
CA GLN A 19 62.14 37.08 -3.86
C GLN A 19 63.10 36.25 -2.99
N ALA A 20 64.27 35.85 -3.50
CA ALA A 20 65.13 34.84 -2.87
C ALA A 20 65.59 35.16 -1.43
N SER A 21 65.85 36.43 -1.12
CA SER A 21 66.36 36.89 0.18
C SER A 21 65.31 37.54 1.08
N ARG A 22 64.02 37.27 0.82
CA ARG A 22 62.88 37.95 1.47
C ARG A 22 62.09 37.00 2.35
N ILE A 23 61.40 37.56 3.36
CA ILE A 23 60.60 36.76 4.31
C ILE A 23 59.40 36.09 3.63
N LEU A 24 58.79 36.74 2.63
CA LEU A 24 57.68 36.20 1.83
C LEU A 24 58.18 35.81 0.43
N LYS A 25 57.78 34.61 -0.02
CA LYS A 25 57.94 34.19 -1.41
C LYS A 25 56.62 33.62 -1.93
N VAL A 26 56.18 34.07 -3.10
CA VAL A 26 55.01 33.60 -3.83
C VAL A 26 55.45 32.91 -5.11
N SER A 27 54.89 31.72 -5.35
CA SER A 27 54.99 30.98 -6.61
C SER A 27 53.59 30.82 -7.19
N SER A 28 53.41 31.29 -8.42
CA SER A 28 52.12 31.34 -9.12
C SER A 28 52.24 30.88 -10.58
N PRO A 29 51.14 30.59 -11.27
CA PRO A 29 51.15 30.25 -12.69
C PRO A 29 51.75 31.32 -13.61
N LEU A 30 51.88 32.57 -13.15
CA LEU A 30 52.46 33.66 -13.94
C LEU A 30 53.99 33.54 -14.10
N GLY A 31 54.64 32.70 -13.29
CA GLY A 31 56.10 32.55 -13.21
C GLY A 31 56.66 33.03 -11.87
N GLU A 32 57.93 32.70 -11.62
CA GLU A 32 58.65 33.23 -10.46
C GLU A 32 58.88 34.75 -10.61
N ASP A 33 58.91 35.45 -9.47
CA ASP A 33 59.18 36.89 -9.37
C ASP A 33 58.24 37.81 -10.18
N GLN A 34 57.08 37.31 -10.59
CA GLN A 34 56.04 38.11 -11.25
C GLN A 34 55.08 38.77 -10.24
N LEU A 35 54.81 38.09 -9.13
CA LEU A 35 54.00 38.59 -8.01
C LEU A 35 54.88 38.75 -6.79
N LEU A 36 55.06 40.00 -6.36
CA LEU A 36 55.94 40.38 -5.26
C LEU A 36 55.10 40.58 -3.98
N PRO A 37 55.17 39.67 -3.00
CA PRO A 37 54.32 39.73 -1.80
C PRO A 37 54.77 40.81 -0.81
N GLU A 38 53.84 41.68 -0.39
CA GLU A 38 54.14 42.77 0.55
C GLU A 38 53.52 42.55 1.93
N ARG A 39 52.31 42.01 1.95
CA ARG A 39 51.57 41.75 3.18
C ARG A 39 50.76 40.49 3.02
N VAL A 40 50.76 39.66 4.06
CA VAL A 40 49.81 38.56 4.16
C VAL A 40 49.15 38.51 5.53
N GLU A 41 47.86 38.22 5.52
CA GLU A 41 47.10 37.80 6.68
C GLU A 41 46.62 36.36 6.46
N ILE A 42 46.97 35.46 7.38
CA ILE A 42 46.63 34.03 7.31
C ILE A 42 45.74 33.70 8.49
N GLU A 43 44.54 33.22 8.22
CA GLU A 43 43.60 32.72 9.22
C GLU A 43 43.42 31.21 9.05
N GLU A 44 43.81 30.45 10.06
CA GLU A 44 43.66 29.00 10.12
C GLU A 44 42.91 28.62 11.41
N ALA A 45 42.04 27.61 11.34
CA ALA A 45 41.42 27.04 12.53
C ALA A 45 40.96 25.60 12.31
N VAL A 46 40.93 24.82 13.39
CA VAL A 46 40.34 23.48 13.41
C VAL A 46 38.85 23.60 13.12
N SER A 47 38.35 22.72 12.26
CA SER A 47 36.98 22.66 11.78
C SER A 47 36.51 23.94 11.06
N LYS A 48 37.44 24.71 10.48
CA LYS A 48 37.13 25.84 9.59
C LYS A 48 38.02 25.80 8.34
N LEU A 49 37.54 26.42 7.26
CA LEU A 49 38.34 26.63 6.07
C LEU A 49 39.35 27.75 6.33
N PHE A 50 40.62 27.54 5.98
CA PHE A 50 41.60 28.62 6.07
C PHE A 50 41.33 29.72 5.04
N GLU A 51 41.79 30.92 5.35
CA GLU A 51 41.75 32.05 4.44
C GLU A 51 43.09 32.80 4.48
N ILE A 52 43.66 33.05 3.30
CA ILE A 52 44.92 33.78 3.14
C ILE A 52 44.62 35.02 2.31
N ARG A 53 44.75 36.20 2.92
CA ARG A 53 44.63 37.50 2.25
C ARG A 53 46.02 38.00 1.93
N LEU A 54 46.36 38.02 0.65
CA LEU A 54 47.69 38.29 0.15
C LEU A 54 47.69 39.56 -0.69
N SER A 55 48.44 40.57 -0.25
CA SER A 55 48.71 41.79 -1.02
C SER A 55 50.03 41.63 -1.78
N VAL A 56 49.98 41.77 -3.10
CA VAL A 56 51.12 41.59 -4.01
C VAL A 56 51.24 42.76 -4.99
N ARG A 57 52.45 43.00 -5.47
CA ARG A 57 52.72 43.83 -6.64
C ARG A 57 53.02 42.96 -7.85
N ALA A 58 52.32 43.20 -8.95
CA ALA A 58 52.62 42.55 -10.21
C ALA A 58 53.65 43.37 -11.00
N LYS A 59 54.63 42.70 -11.61
CA LYS A 59 55.55 43.31 -12.59
C LYS A 59 54.89 43.60 -13.95
N ARG A 60 53.68 43.09 -14.16
CA ARG A 60 52.90 43.28 -15.39
C ARG A 60 51.98 44.48 -15.24
N GLU A 61 51.74 45.18 -16.35
CA GLU A 61 50.81 46.32 -16.40
C GLU A 61 49.39 45.90 -16.04
N ALA A 62 48.97 44.69 -16.46
CA ALA A 62 47.70 44.08 -16.07
C ALA A 62 47.84 42.56 -16.02
N VAL A 63 47.24 41.94 -15.00
CA VAL A 63 47.09 40.48 -14.86
C VAL A 63 45.65 40.13 -15.19
N LYS A 64 45.44 39.17 -16.11
CA LYS A 64 44.08 38.77 -16.47
C LYS A 64 43.48 37.87 -15.39
N PRO A 65 42.19 38.03 -15.04
CA PRO A 65 41.58 37.21 -13.99
C PRO A 65 41.66 35.70 -14.19
N ASP A 66 41.58 35.23 -15.44
CA ASP A 66 41.63 33.81 -15.82
C ASP A 66 43.01 33.16 -15.66
N GLU A 67 44.08 33.96 -15.53
CA GLU A 67 45.42 33.46 -15.25
C GLU A 67 45.60 33.04 -13.78
N LEU A 68 44.81 33.61 -12.85
CA LEU A 68 44.95 33.39 -11.41
C LEU A 68 43.71 32.80 -10.74
N ILE A 69 42.49 33.27 -11.04
CA ILE A 69 41.26 32.79 -10.40
C ILE A 69 41.08 31.29 -10.68
N GLY A 70 40.81 30.51 -9.63
CA GLY A 70 40.66 29.05 -9.73
C GLY A 70 41.98 28.29 -9.91
N ARG A 71 43.13 28.96 -9.80
CA ARG A 71 44.45 28.31 -9.79
C ARG A 71 45.01 28.22 -8.38
N LEU A 72 45.86 27.23 -8.16
CA LEU A 72 46.63 27.11 -6.91
C LEU A 72 47.82 28.07 -6.93
N VAL A 73 48.06 28.71 -5.79
CA VAL A 73 49.21 29.59 -5.54
C VAL A 73 49.89 29.13 -4.25
N ASP A 74 51.21 29.08 -4.28
CA ASP A 74 52.04 28.80 -3.11
C ASP A 74 52.57 30.11 -2.53
N LEU A 75 52.37 30.29 -1.24
CA LEU A 75 53.03 31.28 -0.42
C LEU A 75 54.02 30.56 0.51
N SER A 76 55.16 31.15 0.80
CA SER A 76 56.08 30.62 1.81
C SER A 76 56.66 31.71 2.70
N ILE A 77 56.67 31.42 4.01
CA ILE A 77 57.23 32.30 5.04
C ILE A 77 58.59 31.73 5.46
N GLU A 78 59.62 32.58 5.51
CA GLU A 78 60.93 32.21 6.03
C GLU A 78 60.89 31.97 7.55
N VAL A 79 61.28 30.76 7.98
CA VAL A 79 61.40 30.39 9.39
C VAL A 79 62.83 30.67 9.89
N GLN A 80 63.83 30.27 9.10
CA GLN A 80 65.25 30.50 9.34
C GLN A 80 65.96 30.89 8.04
N GLN A 81 66.82 31.91 8.08
CA GLN A 81 67.70 32.24 6.96
C GLN A 81 68.73 31.13 6.76
N GLY A 82 68.92 30.70 5.52
CA GLY A 82 70.00 29.79 5.17
C GLY A 82 71.33 30.54 5.15
N GLU A 83 72.40 29.86 5.53
CA GLU A 83 73.76 30.25 5.12
C GLU A 83 73.91 29.99 3.61
N GLU A 84 74.84 30.70 2.96
CA GLU A 84 74.87 31.05 1.51
C GLU A 84 74.65 29.92 0.47
N ASP A 85 74.54 28.64 0.85
CA ASP A 85 74.29 27.51 -0.06
C ASP A 85 73.18 26.50 0.35
N ASP A 86 72.57 26.55 1.55
CA ASP A 86 71.65 25.49 2.03
C ASP A 86 70.14 25.82 1.94
N GLY A 87 69.77 26.92 1.27
CA GLY A 87 68.37 27.28 1.02
C GLY A 87 67.48 27.24 2.27
N GLY A 88 67.50 28.30 3.07
CA GLY A 88 66.88 28.37 4.41
C GLY A 88 65.47 27.75 4.56
N VAL A 89 65.12 27.35 5.78
CA VAL A 89 63.84 26.68 6.07
C VAL A 89 62.66 27.62 5.90
N ARG A 90 61.73 27.25 5.01
CA ARG A 90 60.47 28.00 4.77
C ARG A 90 59.25 27.15 5.09
N ARG A 91 58.20 27.80 5.59
CA ARG A 91 56.88 27.20 5.81
C ARG A 91 55.99 27.45 4.60
N PRO A 92 55.53 26.40 3.89
CA PRO A 92 54.66 26.55 2.74
C PRO A 92 53.19 26.75 3.15
N PHE A 93 52.46 27.49 2.32
CA PHE A 93 51.02 27.72 2.37
C PHE A 93 50.48 27.66 0.95
N ASN A 94 49.89 26.53 0.58
CA ASN A 94 49.20 26.38 -0.69
C ASN A 94 47.71 26.71 -0.56
N GLY A 95 47.13 27.44 -1.52
CA GLY A 95 45.70 27.72 -1.56
C GLY A 95 45.18 28.01 -2.96
N LEU A 96 43.86 27.83 -3.15
CA LEU A 96 43.13 28.15 -4.37
C LEU A 96 42.75 29.63 -4.37
N VAL A 97 43.10 30.37 -5.41
CA VAL A 97 42.70 31.78 -5.57
C VAL A 97 41.20 31.85 -5.85
N THR A 98 40.46 32.48 -4.94
CA THR A 98 39.00 32.63 -5.00
C THR A 98 38.54 34.05 -5.30
N GLU A 99 39.34 35.04 -4.92
CA GLU A 99 39.08 36.45 -5.22
C GLU A 99 40.39 37.13 -5.68
N LEU A 100 40.27 38.02 -6.66
CA LEU A 100 41.33 38.85 -7.21
C LEU A 100 40.78 40.28 -7.28
N ASN A 101 41.39 41.19 -6.51
CA ASN A 101 41.08 42.61 -6.56
C ASN A 101 42.24 43.34 -7.23
N GLU A 102 41.95 44.01 -8.34
CA GLU A 102 42.91 44.86 -9.02
C GLU A 102 42.96 46.24 -8.35
N GLY A 103 44.17 46.63 -7.94
CA GLY A 103 44.48 47.94 -7.38
C GLY A 103 45.08 48.89 -8.41
N PRO A 104 45.38 50.14 -7.99
CA PRO A 104 45.99 51.12 -8.88
C PRO A 104 47.43 50.73 -9.27
N PRO A 105 47.95 51.29 -10.37
CA PRO A 105 49.38 51.33 -10.62
C PRO A 105 50.12 51.92 -9.42
N VAL A 106 51.28 51.35 -9.09
CA VAL A 106 52.15 51.82 -8.01
C VAL A 106 53.52 52.22 -8.60
N SER A 107 54.41 52.74 -7.76
CA SER A 107 55.74 53.19 -8.21
C SER A 107 56.53 52.09 -8.92
N ARG A 108 57.47 52.50 -9.78
CA ARG A 108 58.38 51.60 -10.53
C ARG A 108 57.66 50.65 -11.51
N GLY A 109 56.57 51.11 -12.14
CA GLY A 109 55.89 50.35 -13.21
C GLY A 109 55.16 49.09 -12.74
N LEU A 110 54.99 48.91 -11.42
CA LEU A 110 54.26 47.78 -10.85
C LEU A 110 52.77 48.12 -10.69
N ARG A 111 51.93 47.11 -10.48
CA ARG A 111 50.51 47.30 -10.13
C ARG A 111 50.14 46.53 -8.86
N ALA A 112 49.35 47.14 -7.99
CA ALA A 112 48.89 46.50 -6.76
C ALA A 112 47.75 45.50 -7.03
N TYR A 113 47.79 44.35 -6.36
CA TYR A 113 46.73 43.34 -6.37
C TYR A 113 46.50 42.78 -4.96
N SER A 114 45.26 42.41 -4.66
CA SER A 114 44.92 41.64 -3.47
C SER A 114 44.27 40.32 -3.87
N LEU A 115 44.80 39.22 -3.36
CA LEU A 115 44.35 37.86 -3.58
C LEU A 115 43.72 37.28 -2.31
N VAL A 116 42.65 36.52 -2.45
CA VAL A 116 42.10 35.70 -1.36
C VAL A 116 42.24 34.23 -1.73
N LEU A 117 43.07 33.50 -1.00
CA LEU A 117 43.30 32.07 -1.19
C LEU A 117 42.55 31.28 -0.11
N ARG A 118 41.90 30.19 -0.52
CA ARG A 118 41.12 29.28 0.33
C ARG A 118 41.46 27.83 0.00
N PRO A 119 41.14 26.85 0.88
CA PRO A 119 41.33 25.44 0.54
C PRO A 119 40.48 25.03 -0.66
N GLN A 120 40.90 24.02 -1.41
CA GLN A 120 40.09 23.43 -2.50
C GLN A 120 38.74 22.91 -2.00
N MET A 121 38.65 22.48 -0.73
CA MET A 121 37.39 22.12 -0.06
C MET A 121 36.33 23.23 -0.13
N TRP A 122 36.73 24.50 -0.28
CA TRP A 122 35.81 25.61 -0.50
C TRP A 122 34.95 25.45 -1.77
N LEU A 123 35.45 24.75 -2.80
CA LEU A 123 34.69 24.47 -4.03
C LEU A 123 33.39 23.70 -3.76
N LEU A 124 33.33 22.93 -2.67
CA LEU A 124 32.10 22.27 -2.23
C LEU A 124 30.98 23.28 -1.90
N SER A 125 31.31 24.53 -1.55
CA SER A 125 30.32 25.60 -1.34
C SER A 125 29.76 26.18 -2.66
N ARG A 126 30.36 25.81 -3.81
CA ARG A 126 29.94 26.28 -5.14
C ARG A 126 29.00 25.31 -5.85
N ARG A 127 28.67 24.18 -5.21
CA ARG A 127 27.69 23.20 -5.71
C ARG A 127 26.69 22.84 -4.61
N SER A 128 25.41 22.80 -4.97
CA SER A 128 24.31 22.31 -4.14
C SER A 128 23.58 21.19 -4.85
N ASP A 129 23.02 20.24 -4.11
CA ASP A 129 22.30 19.11 -4.67
C ASP A 129 21.13 18.67 -3.79
N CYS A 130 20.24 17.87 -4.39
CA CYS A 130 19.21 17.10 -3.70
C CYS A 130 19.44 15.61 -4.02
N ARG A 131 19.96 14.85 -3.06
CA ARG A 131 20.32 13.44 -3.27
C ARG A 131 20.26 12.63 -1.98
N ILE A 132 20.02 11.33 -2.12
CA ILE A 132 20.01 10.38 -1.02
C ILE A 132 21.37 9.67 -0.94
N TRP A 133 21.89 9.52 0.28
CA TRP A 133 23.08 8.77 0.61
C TRP A 133 22.67 7.53 1.42
N MET A 134 22.78 6.36 0.81
CA MET A 134 22.48 5.07 1.42
C MET A 134 23.73 4.40 1.96
N ASP A 135 23.67 3.94 3.21
CA ASP A 135 24.71 3.14 3.87
C ASP A 135 26.13 3.75 3.78
N LYS A 136 26.25 5.07 4.03
CA LYS A 136 27.53 5.79 3.97
C LYS A 136 27.96 6.36 5.32
N SER A 137 29.25 6.25 5.64
CA SER A 137 29.87 6.98 6.74
C SER A 137 30.25 8.40 6.32
N ALA A 138 30.52 9.30 7.27
CA ALA A 138 31.07 10.63 6.96
C ALA A 138 32.40 10.57 6.20
N VAL A 139 33.19 9.50 6.41
CA VAL A 139 34.45 9.26 5.68
C VAL A 139 34.18 8.95 4.20
N ASP A 140 33.21 8.07 3.91
CA ASP A 140 32.86 7.75 2.52
C ASP A 140 32.28 8.97 1.79
N ILE A 141 31.56 9.84 2.52
CA ILE A 141 30.98 11.07 1.99
C ILE A 141 32.08 12.05 1.58
N VAL A 142 33.09 12.31 2.43
CA VAL A 142 34.18 13.24 2.09
C VAL A 142 34.98 12.73 0.89
N GLU A 143 35.30 11.43 0.85
CA GLU A 143 36.03 10.83 -0.27
C GLU A 143 35.23 10.94 -1.59
N THR A 144 33.92 10.67 -1.53
CA THR A 144 33.04 10.78 -2.70
C THR A 144 32.95 12.23 -3.19
N LEU A 145 32.71 13.19 -2.29
CA LEU A 145 32.59 14.60 -2.64
C LEU A 145 33.90 15.17 -3.19
N PHE A 146 35.04 14.81 -2.57
CA PHE A 146 36.35 15.26 -3.05
C PHE A 146 36.64 14.71 -4.45
N SER A 147 36.37 13.43 -4.68
CA SER A 147 36.51 12.80 -6.00
C SER A 147 35.60 13.48 -7.06
N GLU A 148 34.32 13.71 -6.74
CA GLU A 148 33.37 14.37 -7.64
C GLU A 148 33.77 15.80 -8.02
N HIS A 149 34.57 16.49 -7.19
CA HIS A 149 35.09 17.84 -7.44
C HIS A 149 36.55 17.88 -7.93
N GLY A 150 37.19 16.72 -8.12
CA GLY A 150 38.60 16.65 -8.54
C GLY A 150 39.60 17.16 -7.50
N ILE A 151 39.26 17.07 -6.22
CA ILE A 151 40.08 17.51 -5.08
C ILE A 151 40.92 16.32 -4.58
N PRO A 152 42.19 16.52 -4.18
CA PRO A 152 43.01 15.45 -3.59
C PRO A 152 42.35 14.83 -2.36
N ALA A 153 42.39 13.50 -2.24
CA ALA A 153 41.76 12.76 -1.15
C ALA A 153 42.22 13.25 0.25
N PRO A 154 41.32 13.23 1.26
CA PRO A 154 41.67 13.62 2.62
C PRO A 154 42.58 12.59 3.28
N ASP A 155 43.40 13.04 4.25
CA ASP A 155 44.09 12.17 5.18
C ASP A 155 43.16 11.84 6.35
N VAL A 156 42.75 10.57 6.41
CA VAL A 156 41.83 10.04 7.42
C VAL A 156 42.54 9.15 8.45
N SER A 157 43.88 9.14 8.45
CA SER A 157 44.69 8.36 9.39
C SER A 157 44.51 8.77 10.86
N GLY A 158 44.01 9.98 11.09
CA GLY A 158 43.68 10.50 12.42
C GLY A 158 42.38 9.95 13.01
N ILE A 159 41.62 9.13 12.28
CA ILE A 159 40.37 8.52 12.77
C ILE A 159 40.68 7.19 13.45
N VAL A 160 40.60 7.16 14.78
CA VAL A 160 40.84 5.95 15.58
C VAL A 160 39.64 5.01 15.55
N SER A 161 38.43 5.56 15.62
CA SER A 161 37.18 4.82 15.58
C SER A 161 36.34 5.30 14.41
N ARG A 162 36.33 4.52 13.32
CA ARG A 162 35.57 4.88 12.12
C ARG A 162 34.07 5.02 12.46
N PRO A 163 33.42 6.14 12.11
CA PRO A 163 31.99 6.32 12.35
C PRO A 163 31.15 5.23 11.67
N PRO A 164 30.04 4.80 12.29
CA PRO A 164 29.12 3.86 11.66
C PRO A 164 28.52 4.47 10.39
N ALA A 165 28.29 3.63 9.39
CA ALA A 165 27.57 4.03 8.19
C ALA A 165 26.11 4.35 8.53
N GLN A 166 25.60 5.48 8.03
CA GLN A 166 24.18 5.81 8.15
C GLN A 166 23.39 5.15 7.04
N HIS A 167 22.33 4.43 7.42
CA HIS A 167 21.50 3.72 6.46
C HIS A 167 20.82 4.65 5.45
N TYR A 168 20.34 5.81 5.92
CA TYR A 168 19.63 6.80 5.11
C TYR A 168 19.98 8.20 5.59
N SER A 169 20.60 9.00 4.73
CA SER A 169 20.77 10.43 4.94
C SER A 169 20.55 11.21 3.65
N VAL A 170 19.86 12.34 3.74
CA VAL A 170 19.44 13.14 2.59
C VAL A 170 20.18 14.46 2.61
N GLN A 171 20.84 14.77 1.49
CA GLN A 171 21.29 16.13 1.18
C GLN A 171 20.12 16.83 0.48
N TRP A 172 19.58 17.90 1.05
CA TRP A 172 18.39 18.58 0.50
C TRP A 172 18.55 20.10 0.54
N ASN A 173 18.59 20.74 -0.64
CA ASN A 173 18.72 22.20 -0.78
C ASN A 173 19.87 22.81 0.06
N GLU A 174 20.97 22.08 0.18
CA GLU A 174 22.17 22.51 0.88
C GLU A 174 23.40 22.31 -0.01
N THR A 175 24.46 23.07 0.25
CA THR A 175 25.73 22.91 -0.48
C THR A 175 26.39 21.59 -0.11
N ASP A 176 27.27 21.07 -0.97
CA ASP A 176 28.06 19.89 -0.62
C ASP A 176 28.94 20.15 0.61
N LEU A 177 29.37 21.40 0.79
CA LEU A 177 30.14 21.81 1.97
C LEU A 177 29.28 21.71 3.23
N ASP A 178 28.08 22.30 3.24
CA ASP A 178 27.21 22.27 4.41
C ASP A 178 26.81 20.84 4.76
N TYR A 179 26.48 20.02 3.75
CA TYR A 179 26.22 18.60 3.95
C TYR A 179 27.42 17.92 4.62
N LEU A 180 28.63 18.10 4.08
CA LEU A 180 29.82 17.48 4.65
C LEU A 180 30.11 17.95 6.08
N LEU A 181 30.01 19.26 6.33
CA LEU A 181 30.27 19.84 7.65
C LEU A 181 29.29 19.31 8.70
N ARG A 182 27.98 19.29 8.43
CA ARG A 182 27.02 18.72 9.39
C ARG A 182 27.24 17.23 9.63
N ARG A 183 27.68 16.48 8.61
CA ARG A 183 28.03 15.04 8.76
C ARG A 183 29.25 14.86 9.67
N PHE A 184 30.29 15.68 9.51
CA PHE A 184 31.43 15.72 10.42
C PHE A 184 31.01 16.10 11.85
N GLU A 185 30.18 17.13 11.98
CA GLU A 185 29.66 17.60 13.26
C GLU A 185 28.83 16.54 13.99
N GLU A 186 28.03 15.75 13.26
CA GLU A 186 27.23 14.66 13.81
C GLU A 186 28.08 13.50 14.30
N ASP A 187 29.10 13.14 13.52
CA ASP A 187 29.99 12.02 13.81
C ASP A 187 31.17 12.38 14.72
N GLY A 188 31.30 13.66 15.09
CA GLY A 188 32.32 14.17 16.00
C GLY A 188 33.71 14.30 15.38
N LEU A 189 33.77 14.34 14.05
CA LEU A 189 35.02 14.48 13.30
C LEU A 189 35.41 15.95 13.21
N TYR A 190 36.66 16.26 13.53
CA TYR A 190 37.25 17.56 13.31
C TYR A 190 38.36 17.48 12.28
N PHE A 191 38.70 18.62 11.69
CA PHE A 191 39.69 18.66 10.62
C PHE A 191 40.58 19.89 10.68
N TRP A 192 41.73 19.82 10.03
CA TRP A 192 42.61 20.97 9.77
C TRP A 192 43.41 20.72 8.49
N PHE A 193 44.10 21.72 8.00
CA PHE A 193 44.87 21.62 6.75
C PHE A 193 46.36 21.47 7.02
N SER A 194 47.00 20.60 6.25
CA SER A 194 48.46 20.53 6.13
C SER A 194 48.85 21.07 4.77
N HIS A 195 49.91 21.87 4.72
CA HIS A 195 50.40 22.49 3.50
C HIS A 195 51.75 21.91 3.12
N ASP A 196 51.89 21.56 1.85
CA ASP A 196 53.12 21.14 1.20
C ASP A 196 53.37 22.07 0.00
N LYS A 197 54.56 21.99 -0.62
CA LYS A 197 54.82 22.75 -1.85
C LYS A 197 53.88 22.27 -2.97
N GLY A 198 53.09 23.17 -3.53
CA GLY A 198 52.16 22.91 -4.63
C GLY A 198 50.85 22.21 -4.24
N SER A 199 50.63 21.87 -2.97
CA SER A 199 49.40 21.19 -2.54
C SER A 199 49.07 21.42 -1.07
N HIS A 200 47.82 21.22 -0.70
CA HIS A 200 47.40 21.12 0.69
C HIS A 200 46.47 19.92 0.85
N ARG A 201 46.44 19.35 2.06
CA ARG A 201 45.60 18.19 2.40
C ARG A 201 44.72 18.49 3.60
N LEU A 202 43.49 17.98 3.55
CA LEU A 202 42.58 17.94 4.68
C LEU A 202 42.98 16.77 5.58
N ASN A 203 43.31 17.02 6.84
CA ASN A 203 43.51 15.98 7.85
C ASN A 203 42.24 15.88 8.68
N VAL A 204 41.71 14.67 8.85
CA VAL A 204 40.48 14.40 9.59
C VAL A 204 40.78 13.48 10.77
N ALA A 205 40.24 13.81 11.94
CA ALA A 205 40.46 13.07 13.17
C ALA A 205 39.25 13.05 14.11
N ASP A 206 39.25 12.12 15.05
CA ASP A 206 38.19 11.92 16.07
C ASP A 206 38.72 11.95 17.52
N SER A 207 40.05 11.91 17.71
CA SER A 207 40.68 11.68 19.01
C SER A 207 41.89 12.58 19.25
N ALA A 208 42.14 12.94 20.50
CA ALA A 208 43.27 13.79 20.89
C ALA A 208 44.65 13.17 20.60
N ILE A 209 44.76 11.85 20.44
CA ILE A 209 46.03 11.21 20.07
C ILE A 209 46.48 11.55 18.64
N SER A 210 45.53 11.98 17.81
CA SER A 210 45.72 12.23 16.38
C SER A 210 46.29 13.61 16.08
N TRP A 211 46.52 14.44 17.09
CA TRP A 211 47.17 15.74 16.90
C TRP A 211 48.56 15.60 16.28
N GLY A 212 48.86 16.46 15.30
CA GLY A 212 50.12 16.44 14.60
C GLY A 212 51.32 16.69 15.53
N LYS A 213 52.44 16.01 15.27
CA LYS A 213 53.75 16.44 15.79
C LYS A 213 54.21 17.71 15.05
N PRO A 214 55.21 18.46 15.54
CA PRO A 214 55.78 19.58 14.79
C PRO A 214 56.15 19.22 13.34
N SER A 215 55.97 20.16 12.41
CA SER A 215 56.26 19.94 11.00
C SER A 215 57.77 19.92 10.70
N ALA A 216 58.13 19.54 9.48
CA ALA A 216 59.49 19.76 8.97
C ALA A 216 59.84 21.26 8.92
N SER A 217 58.88 22.14 8.65
CA SER A 217 59.08 23.60 8.67
C SER A 217 59.30 24.15 10.09
N ALA A 218 58.79 23.46 11.11
CA ALA A 218 59.11 23.70 12.51
C ALA A 218 60.42 23.01 12.95
N GLN A 219 61.13 22.34 12.03
CA GLN A 219 62.38 21.60 12.30
C GLN A 219 62.27 20.54 13.41
N GLY A 220 61.05 20.02 13.65
CA GLY A 220 60.80 19.13 14.77
C GLY A 220 60.83 19.79 16.16
N GLU A 221 61.00 21.12 16.23
CA GLU A 221 60.99 21.86 17.49
C GLU A 221 59.57 21.80 18.09
N SER A 222 59.50 21.23 19.29
CA SER A 222 58.25 21.05 20.03
C SER A 222 58.14 22.01 21.21
N ARG A 223 59.23 22.69 21.56
CA ARG A 223 59.29 23.61 22.68
C ARG A 223 59.33 25.05 22.18
N VAL A 224 58.43 25.87 22.69
CA VAL A 224 58.35 27.28 22.33
C VAL A 224 58.64 28.14 23.54
N ARG A 225 59.61 29.06 23.42
CA ARG A 225 59.96 29.97 24.50
C ARG A 225 58.78 30.88 24.82
N LEU A 226 58.41 30.94 26.08
CA LEU A 226 57.49 31.89 26.67
C LEU A 226 58.32 32.94 27.43
N ALA A 227 58.14 34.21 27.08
CA ALA A 227 58.83 35.31 27.74
C ALA A 227 57.99 36.58 27.61
N GLN A 228 57.29 36.98 28.67
CA GLN A 228 56.52 38.23 28.67
C GLN A 228 57.46 39.44 28.73
N GLY A 229 57.19 40.45 27.91
CA GLY A 229 57.97 41.69 27.89
C GLY A 229 59.37 41.60 27.28
N SER A 230 59.75 40.47 26.66
CA SER A 230 61.00 40.35 25.92
C SER A 230 60.91 40.97 24.53
N SER A 231 62.00 41.58 24.06
CA SER A 231 62.17 42.01 22.66
C SER A 231 62.93 40.96 21.83
N ASP A 232 63.22 39.79 22.39
CA ASP A 232 63.96 38.73 21.70
C ASP A 232 63.23 38.25 20.45
N ARG A 233 63.99 37.72 19.48
CA ARG A 233 63.43 37.12 18.27
C ARG A 233 62.80 35.77 18.62
N ASN A 234 61.59 35.49 18.07
CA ASN A 234 60.86 34.22 18.15
C ASN A 234 60.49 33.72 19.57
N HIS A 235 59.46 34.30 20.17
CA HIS A 235 58.90 33.82 21.44
C HIS A 235 57.39 34.08 21.54
N ILE A 236 56.72 33.39 22.47
CA ILE A 236 55.37 33.73 22.92
C ILE A 236 55.50 34.88 23.92
N ASN A 237 54.88 36.02 23.58
CA ASN A 237 54.95 37.24 24.40
C ASN A 237 53.71 37.44 25.28
N GLU A 238 52.60 36.77 24.96
CA GLU A 238 51.37 36.79 25.76
C GLU A 238 50.81 35.37 25.88
N TRP A 239 50.38 35.00 27.08
CA TRP A 239 49.80 33.69 27.39
C TRP A 239 48.73 33.83 28.47
N MET A 240 47.48 33.59 28.10
CA MET A 240 46.31 33.74 28.97
C MET A 240 45.48 32.46 28.94
N ARG A 241 45.32 31.80 30.09
CA ARG A 241 44.40 30.67 30.25
C ARG A 241 43.02 31.18 30.65
N ARG A 242 41.98 30.65 30.01
CA ARG A 242 40.57 30.94 30.27
C ARG A 242 39.86 29.64 30.63
N PHE A 243 39.17 29.68 31.77
CA PHE A 243 38.25 28.63 32.20
C PHE A 243 36.81 29.13 32.10
N SER A 244 35.94 28.46 31.34
CA SER A 244 34.52 28.83 31.23
C SER A 244 33.59 27.84 31.94
N TYR A 245 32.46 28.33 32.45
CA TYR A 245 31.41 27.46 32.98
C TYR A 245 30.78 26.64 31.85
N VAL A 246 30.62 25.33 32.06
CA VAL A 246 30.01 24.40 31.10
C VAL A 246 28.89 23.58 31.77
N PRO A 247 27.83 23.20 31.04
CA PRO A 247 26.82 22.26 31.51
C PRO A 247 27.42 20.95 32.02
N GLY A 248 26.85 20.37 33.09
CA GLY A 248 27.38 19.16 33.70
C GLY A 248 26.86 17.86 33.11
N GLN A 249 25.81 17.90 32.27
CA GLN A 249 25.26 16.70 31.64
C GLN A 249 24.61 16.98 30.28
N ARG A 250 24.77 16.03 29.36
CA ARG A 250 24.09 15.97 28.05
C ARG A 250 23.21 14.75 28.03
N ALA A 251 21.93 14.93 27.78
CA ALA A 251 20.97 13.85 27.71
C ALA A 251 20.15 13.94 26.42
N GLY A 252 19.70 12.78 25.95
CA GLY A 252 18.91 12.74 24.73
C GLY A 252 18.18 11.43 24.55
N ALA A 253 17.04 11.52 23.87
CA ALA A 253 16.19 10.38 23.57
C ALA A 253 15.55 10.51 22.18
N ASP A 254 15.04 9.41 21.66
CA ASP A 254 14.30 9.40 20.40
C ASP A 254 13.35 8.21 20.30
N TRP A 255 12.36 8.30 19.43
CA TRP A 255 11.38 7.24 19.22
C TRP A 255 11.84 6.26 18.12
N ASN A 256 11.88 4.97 18.45
CA ASN A 256 12.06 3.89 17.47
C ASN A 256 10.82 2.98 17.45
N PHE A 257 10.14 2.95 16.30
CA PHE A 257 8.93 2.15 16.12
C PHE A 257 9.18 0.63 16.14
N GLU A 258 10.42 0.18 15.89
CA GLU A 258 10.79 -1.24 15.97
C GLU A 258 10.91 -1.73 17.41
N THR A 259 11.11 -0.83 18.37
CA THR A 259 11.19 -1.13 19.82
C THR A 259 10.17 -0.33 20.63
N PRO A 260 8.86 -0.41 20.35
CA PRO A 260 7.86 0.56 20.84
C PRO A 260 7.61 0.52 22.36
N ARG A 261 8.19 -0.45 23.09
CA ARG A 261 8.07 -0.57 24.55
C ARG A 261 9.18 0.16 25.32
N MET A 262 10.17 0.67 24.61
CA MET A 262 11.33 1.37 25.17
C MET A 262 11.66 2.56 24.28
N VAL A 263 11.88 3.72 24.88
CA VAL A 263 12.41 4.89 24.16
C VAL A 263 13.94 4.85 24.32
N PRO A 264 14.72 4.61 23.25
CA PRO A 264 16.16 4.73 23.31
C PRO A 264 16.59 6.11 23.82
N GLY A 265 17.47 6.13 24.81
CA GLY A 265 18.02 7.36 25.36
C GLY A 265 19.19 7.08 26.30
N ASN A 266 20.01 8.09 26.50
CA ASN A 266 21.13 8.05 27.43
C ASN A 266 21.41 9.45 27.99
N ALA A 267 22.12 9.53 29.10
CA ALA A 267 22.66 10.77 29.64
C ALA A 267 24.15 10.60 29.96
N THR A 268 24.99 11.47 29.40
CA THR A 268 26.44 11.45 29.61
C THR A 268 26.85 12.62 30.52
N PRO A 269 27.37 12.35 31.73
CA PRO A 269 27.88 13.39 32.62
C PRO A 269 29.20 13.97 32.09
N SER A 270 29.51 15.21 32.47
CA SER A 270 30.78 15.85 32.13
C SER A 270 31.92 15.30 33.00
N LEU A 271 33.09 15.16 32.38
CA LEU A 271 34.36 14.91 33.05
C LEU A 271 34.90 16.17 33.75
N VAL A 272 34.46 17.37 33.34
CA VAL A 272 34.82 18.63 33.98
C VAL A 272 33.95 18.83 35.22
N GLN A 273 34.56 18.76 36.40
CA GLN A 273 33.85 18.94 37.67
C GLN A 273 33.69 20.42 37.99
N MET A 274 32.43 20.85 38.14
CA MET A 274 32.06 22.22 38.46
C MET A 274 30.98 22.25 39.55
N PRO A 275 30.99 23.24 40.45
CA PRO A 275 29.94 23.38 41.45
C PRO A 275 28.55 23.43 40.81
N ASP A 276 27.65 22.56 41.28
CA ASP A 276 26.26 22.44 40.83
C ASP A 276 26.02 22.21 39.32
N ALA A 277 27.06 21.94 38.52
CA ALA A 277 26.90 21.79 37.07
C ALA A 277 26.06 20.58 36.66
N MET A 278 26.06 19.50 37.45
CA MET A 278 25.18 18.34 37.22
C MET A 278 23.69 18.69 37.24
N LYS A 279 23.28 19.78 37.92
CA LYS A 279 21.89 20.27 37.92
C LYS A 279 21.54 21.03 36.64
N ARG A 280 22.53 21.34 35.79
CA ARG A 280 22.38 22.08 34.54
C ARG A 280 22.56 21.12 33.36
N GLU A 281 21.56 20.26 33.18
CA GLU A 281 21.46 19.35 32.04
C GLU A 281 21.04 20.10 30.76
N LEU A 282 21.63 19.70 29.63
CA LEU A 282 21.11 20.01 28.30
C LEU A 282 20.49 18.74 27.68
N TYR A 283 19.18 18.80 27.44
CA TYR A 283 18.39 17.69 26.89
C TYR A 283 18.01 17.93 25.41
N GLU A 284 18.09 16.90 24.56
CA GLU A 284 17.77 16.95 23.12
C GLU A 284 16.71 15.91 22.73
N TYR A 285 15.61 16.35 22.09
CA TYR A 285 14.62 15.49 21.43
C TYR A 285 14.09 16.15 20.15
N PRO A 286 14.05 15.46 18.99
CA PRO A 286 14.61 14.13 18.74
C PRO A 286 16.15 14.15 18.69
N SER A 287 16.81 13.16 19.31
CA SER A 287 18.27 13.02 19.32
C SER A 287 18.89 12.35 18.08
N ARG A 288 18.07 11.90 17.12
CA ARG A 288 18.46 11.18 15.89
C ARG A 288 19.18 9.85 16.15
N ILE A 289 18.60 9.05 17.02
CA ILE A 289 19.14 7.75 17.44
C ILE A 289 18.09 6.66 17.26
N ALA A 290 18.53 5.46 16.89
CA ALA A 290 17.66 4.28 16.78
C ALA A 290 17.85 3.30 17.94
N SER A 291 18.97 3.39 18.67
CA SER A 291 19.36 2.43 19.72
C SER A 291 20.03 3.11 20.92
N VAL A 292 20.15 2.39 22.04
CA VAL A 292 20.84 2.89 23.24
C VAL A 292 22.34 3.09 22.98
N ALA A 293 22.98 2.23 22.19
CA ALA A 293 24.38 2.38 21.81
C ALA A 293 24.63 3.66 20.99
N GLU A 294 23.70 3.99 20.08
CA GLU A 294 23.74 5.27 19.37
C GLU A 294 23.50 6.47 20.31
N ALA A 295 22.62 6.32 21.30
CA ALA A 295 22.39 7.33 22.33
C ALA A 295 23.67 7.62 23.13
N GLU A 296 24.36 6.59 23.60
CA GLU A 296 25.63 6.71 24.32
C GLU A 296 26.68 7.43 23.48
N ARG A 297 26.84 7.03 22.21
CA ARG A 297 27.77 7.69 21.29
C ARG A 297 27.40 9.15 21.07
N ALA A 298 26.15 9.45 20.73
CA ALA A 298 25.71 10.80 20.41
C ALA A 298 25.89 11.75 21.61
N GLN A 299 25.46 11.35 22.80
CA GLN A 299 25.57 12.16 24.01
C GLN A 299 27.01 12.32 24.48
N LYS A 300 27.87 11.31 24.30
CA LYS A 300 29.32 11.44 24.51
C LYS A 300 29.93 12.49 23.61
N LEU A 301 29.65 12.47 22.31
CA LEU A 301 30.16 13.47 21.38
C LEU A 301 29.64 14.89 21.71
N ARG A 302 28.36 15.03 22.10
CA ARG A 302 27.81 16.33 22.54
C ARG A 302 28.49 16.83 23.80
N MET A 303 28.82 15.93 24.73
CA MET A 303 29.51 16.29 25.97
C MET A 303 30.95 16.69 25.69
N GLN A 304 31.69 15.91 24.89
CA GLN A 304 33.08 16.23 24.50
C GLN A 304 33.20 17.60 23.83
N ALA A 305 32.27 17.97 22.94
CA ALA A 305 32.25 19.30 22.33
C ALA A 305 32.06 20.41 23.37
N THR A 306 31.19 20.18 24.37
CA THR A 306 30.93 21.12 25.46
C THR A 306 32.13 21.25 26.39
N GLU A 307 32.81 20.16 26.70
CA GLU A 307 34.02 20.12 27.53
C GLU A 307 35.20 20.83 26.87
N ALA A 308 35.30 20.75 25.54
CA ALA A 308 36.37 21.41 24.79
C ALA A 308 36.35 22.94 24.96
N ASP A 309 35.23 23.56 25.31
CA ASP A 309 35.13 25.01 25.52
C ASP A 309 35.67 25.48 26.88
N HIS A 310 35.81 24.56 27.83
CA HIS A 310 36.14 24.86 29.22
C HIS A 310 37.54 25.47 29.37
N ASP A 311 38.60 24.75 28.98
CA ASP A 311 40.00 25.13 29.19
C ASP A 311 40.63 25.57 27.86
N ARG A 312 40.72 26.90 27.68
CA ARG A 312 41.26 27.54 26.47
C ARG A 312 42.46 28.40 26.81
N VAL A 313 43.39 28.52 25.88
CA VAL A 313 44.52 29.44 25.97
C VAL A 313 44.46 30.43 24.83
N SER A 314 44.55 31.72 25.12
CA SER A 314 44.83 32.76 24.14
C SER A 314 46.29 33.19 24.26
N GLY A 315 46.98 33.33 23.13
CA GLY A 315 48.36 33.76 23.12
C GLY A 315 48.71 34.64 21.93
N ARG A 316 49.79 35.41 22.10
CA ARG A 316 50.42 36.21 21.05
C ARG A 316 51.89 35.85 20.97
N SER A 317 52.43 35.80 19.76
CA SER A 317 53.77 35.29 19.51
C SER A 317 54.41 35.93 18.28
N THR A 318 55.74 35.96 18.27
CA THR A 318 56.56 36.26 17.09
C THR A 318 57.23 35.00 16.52
N SER A 319 56.96 33.84 17.11
CA SER A 319 57.49 32.55 16.68
C SER A 319 56.78 32.01 15.43
N ARG A 320 57.55 31.60 14.43
CA ARG A 320 57.05 31.10 13.13
C ARG A 320 56.82 29.59 13.07
N ILE A 321 57.23 28.87 14.12
CA ILE A 321 57.14 27.40 14.21
C ILE A 321 55.81 26.91 14.80
N ILE A 322 54.92 27.83 15.23
CA ILE A 322 53.59 27.50 15.77
C ILE A 322 52.62 27.24 14.61
N GLU A 323 51.91 26.12 14.64
CA GLU A 323 51.02 25.68 13.54
C GLU A 323 49.70 25.11 14.06
N VAL A 324 48.60 25.39 13.35
CA VAL A 324 47.27 24.84 13.67
C VAL A 324 47.25 23.32 13.52
N GLY A 325 46.62 22.62 14.46
CA GLY A 325 46.50 21.17 14.48
C GLY A 325 47.77 20.44 14.93
N ARG A 326 48.81 21.17 15.39
CA ARG A 326 50.06 20.60 15.90
C ARG A 326 50.31 20.92 17.36
N ARG A 327 51.05 20.01 18.01
CA ARG A 327 51.45 20.07 19.41
C ARG A 327 52.67 20.96 19.64
N PHE A 328 52.66 21.68 20.75
CA PHE A 328 53.81 22.41 21.29
C PHE A 328 53.75 22.52 22.82
N THR A 329 54.90 22.72 23.43
CA THR A 329 55.05 22.88 24.89
C THR A 329 55.73 24.20 25.20
N PRO A 330 55.05 25.15 25.87
CA PRO A 330 55.69 26.38 26.35
C PRO A 330 56.81 26.07 27.35
N TYR A 331 57.84 26.91 27.38
CA TYR A 331 58.83 26.87 28.46
C TYR A 331 59.36 28.27 28.75
N GLU A 332 59.74 28.50 30.00
CA GLU A 332 60.36 29.75 30.44
C GLU A 332 61.85 29.56 30.70
N VAL A 333 62.65 30.55 30.31
CA VAL A 333 64.08 30.60 30.66
C VAL A 333 64.29 31.25 32.02
N ALA A 334 63.49 32.26 32.38
CA ALA A 334 63.57 32.97 33.65
C ALA A 334 63.05 32.14 34.83
N HIS A 335 62.08 31.25 34.57
CA HIS A 335 61.46 30.35 35.55
C HIS A 335 61.45 28.90 35.05
N PRO A 336 62.61 28.21 34.95
CA PRO A 336 62.68 26.83 34.45
C PRO A 336 61.87 25.80 35.26
N GLU A 337 61.53 26.13 36.51
CA GLU A 337 60.69 25.34 37.41
C GLU A 337 59.21 25.31 36.98
N HIS A 338 58.77 26.26 36.15
CA HIS A 338 57.39 26.27 35.62
C HIS A 338 57.21 25.17 34.57
N ALA A 339 56.52 24.10 34.97
CA ALA A 339 56.14 23.03 34.06
C ALA A 339 54.82 23.36 33.36
N TYR A 340 54.87 23.53 32.05
CA TYR A 340 53.69 23.70 31.20
C TYR A 340 53.25 22.37 30.59
N GLU A 341 51.95 22.12 30.55
CA GLU A 341 51.39 20.99 29.81
C GLU A 341 51.54 21.17 28.29
N GLU A 342 51.54 20.08 27.54
CA GLU A 342 51.55 20.12 26.07
C GLU A 342 50.20 20.66 25.57
N HIS A 343 50.24 21.58 24.60
CA HIS A 343 49.07 22.22 24.01
C HIS A 343 49.02 21.99 22.50
N VAL A 344 47.84 22.17 21.93
CA VAL A 344 47.61 22.16 20.48
C VAL A 344 46.95 23.45 20.07
N VAL A 345 47.46 24.05 19.00
CA VAL A 345 46.89 25.25 18.41
C VAL A 345 45.62 24.89 17.65
N VAL A 346 44.48 25.49 18.03
CA VAL A 346 43.18 25.23 17.42
C VAL A 346 42.72 26.38 16.51
N SER A 347 43.26 27.57 16.68
CA SER A 347 43.07 28.68 15.75
C SER A 347 44.27 29.60 15.78
N MET A 348 44.60 30.20 14.64
CA MET A 348 45.68 31.17 14.56
C MET A 348 45.40 32.20 13.46
N ARG A 349 45.71 33.45 13.78
CA ARG A 349 45.80 34.56 12.83
C ARG A 349 47.24 35.02 12.79
N GLN A 350 47.84 35.01 11.60
CA GLN A 350 49.22 35.45 11.38
C GLN A 350 49.21 36.67 10.48
N THR A 351 50.07 37.64 10.76
CA THR A 351 50.28 38.81 9.93
C THR A 351 51.77 38.95 9.64
N VAL A 352 52.09 39.03 8.36
CA VAL A 352 53.46 39.28 7.90
C VAL A 352 53.46 40.50 7.00
N VAL A 353 54.40 41.41 7.25
CA VAL A 353 54.60 42.61 6.44
C VAL A 353 56.06 42.64 6.01
N ASP A 354 56.26 42.70 4.70
CA ASP A 354 57.55 42.85 4.05
C ASP A 354 57.59 44.17 3.27
N ARG A 355 58.33 45.16 3.80
CA ARG A 355 58.47 46.50 3.21
C ARG A 355 59.70 46.66 2.31
N SER A 356 60.42 45.57 2.05
CA SER A 356 61.68 45.62 1.29
C SER A 356 61.50 45.92 -0.21
N TYR A 357 60.26 46.02 -0.71
CA TYR A 357 59.94 46.50 -2.07
C TYR A 357 59.70 48.03 -2.13
N GLU A 358 59.47 48.67 -0.99
CA GLU A 358 59.21 50.11 -0.88
C GLU A 358 60.40 50.88 -0.31
N THR A 359 61.13 50.24 0.60
CA THR A 359 62.18 50.86 1.42
C THR A 359 63.45 50.01 1.39
N ASN A 360 64.61 50.66 1.54
CA ASN A 360 65.89 49.94 1.67
C ASN A 360 66.08 49.28 3.05
N SER A 361 65.13 49.45 3.99
CA SER A 361 65.11 48.76 5.27
C SER A 361 64.54 47.36 5.11
N ASN A 362 65.32 46.35 5.46
CA ASN A 362 64.93 44.93 5.41
C ASN A 362 64.54 44.43 6.82
N ASP A 363 63.52 45.06 7.42
CA ASP A 363 62.98 44.66 8.73
C ASP A 363 61.60 44.02 8.57
N PRO A 364 61.53 42.72 8.20
CA PRO A 364 60.25 42.05 8.05
C PRO A 364 59.56 41.86 9.40
N GLU A 365 58.28 42.27 9.48
CA GLU A 365 57.47 42.15 10.69
C GLU A 365 56.63 40.86 10.61
N TYR A 366 56.77 39.97 11.59
CA TYR A 366 55.93 38.78 11.75
C TYR A 366 55.31 38.78 13.14
N THR A 367 53.98 38.66 13.19
CA THR A 367 53.25 38.47 14.43
C THR A 367 52.15 37.43 14.23
N ASN A 368 51.81 36.69 15.28
CA ASN A 368 50.63 35.87 15.31
C ASN A 368 49.89 35.98 16.64
N THR A 369 48.59 35.74 16.57
CA THR A 369 47.71 35.51 17.71
C THR A 369 47.09 34.14 17.53
N PHE A 370 47.06 33.33 18.57
CA PHE A 370 46.55 31.97 18.51
C PHE A 370 45.66 31.62 19.69
N GLU A 371 44.80 30.64 19.47
CA GLU A 371 44.07 29.92 20.50
C GLU A 371 44.59 28.49 20.57
N ALA A 372 44.82 28.00 21.77
CA ALA A 372 45.27 26.63 22.02
C ALA A 372 44.41 25.93 23.08
N VAL A 373 44.46 24.61 23.07
CA VAL A 373 43.83 23.74 24.09
C VAL A 373 44.87 22.72 24.60
N PRO A 374 44.71 22.15 25.80
CA PRO A 374 45.57 21.06 26.23
C PRO A 374 45.54 19.89 25.23
N ALA A 375 46.68 19.29 24.93
CA ALA A 375 46.81 18.26 23.90
C ALA A 375 45.99 16.98 24.17
N ARG A 376 45.54 16.77 25.41
CA ARG A 376 44.63 15.69 25.82
C ARG A 376 43.17 15.89 25.37
N VAL A 377 42.79 17.10 24.97
CA VAL A 377 41.41 17.47 24.62
C VAL A 377 41.18 17.20 23.13
N PRO A 378 40.21 16.34 22.75
CA PRO A 378 39.78 16.24 21.37
C PRO A 378 38.92 17.46 21.02
N MET A 379 39.11 18.02 19.83
CA MET A 379 38.31 19.18 19.39
C MET A 379 37.03 18.74 18.69
N THR A 380 36.23 17.89 19.36
CA THR A 380 34.94 17.44 18.83
C THR A 380 34.07 18.67 18.53
N PRO A 381 33.60 18.85 17.29
CA PRO A 381 32.90 20.07 16.91
C PRO A 381 31.49 20.14 17.50
N HIS A 382 31.07 21.37 17.82
CA HIS A 382 29.65 21.67 18.03
C HIS A 382 28.86 21.53 16.72
N ARG A 383 27.57 21.22 16.81
CA ARG A 383 26.66 21.24 15.65
C ARG A 383 26.29 22.69 15.33
N GLN A 384 27.04 23.33 14.45
CA GLN A 384 26.81 24.72 14.02
C GLN A 384 26.15 24.78 12.64
N THR A 385 26.43 23.80 11.79
CA THR A 385 25.90 23.77 10.43
C THR A 385 24.39 23.51 10.48
N LYS A 386 23.62 24.47 9.95
CA LYS A 386 22.16 24.40 9.99
C LYS A 386 21.69 23.22 9.14
N ARG A 387 20.93 22.32 9.74
CA ARG A 387 20.30 21.22 9.00
C ARG A 387 19.16 21.71 8.09
N PRO A 388 19.01 21.13 6.89
CA PRO A 388 17.84 21.37 6.06
C PRO A 388 16.57 20.87 6.75
N ARG A 389 15.44 21.54 6.45
CA ARG A 389 14.11 21.14 6.94
C ARG A 389 13.08 21.23 5.81
N ILE A 390 12.22 20.22 5.73
CA ILE A 390 11.06 20.18 4.85
C ILE A 390 9.80 20.34 5.71
N GLU A 391 9.28 21.57 5.80
CA GLU A 391 8.18 21.90 6.72
C GLU A 391 6.79 21.44 6.24
N GLY A 392 6.67 21.02 4.98
CA GLY A 392 5.42 20.55 4.39
C GLY A 392 5.49 19.11 3.88
N THR A 393 4.47 18.71 3.14
CA THR A 393 4.46 17.42 2.43
C THR A 393 5.05 17.54 1.03
N GLN A 394 5.76 16.52 0.59
CA GLN A 394 6.23 16.41 -0.79
C GLN A 394 5.60 15.22 -1.50
N VAL A 395 5.56 15.29 -2.82
CA VAL A 395 5.15 14.18 -3.67
C VAL A 395 6.31 13.21 -3.85
N ALA A 396 6.02 11.92 -3.75
CA ALA A 396 6.91 10.84 -4.16
C ALA A 396 6.13 9.78 -4.94
N ILE A 397 6.85 8.98 -5.72
CA ILE A 397 6.28 7.85 -6.46
C ILE A 397 6.73 6.56 -5.78
N VAL A 398 5.81 5.62 -5.60
CA VAL A 398 6.16 4.31 -5.04
C VAL A 398 7.10 3.58 -5.98
N ALA A 399 8.25 3.18 -5.47
CA ALA A 399 9.32 2.50 -6.21
C ALA A 399 9.44 1.04 -5.77
N GLY A 400 9.94 0.19 -6.66
CA GLY A 400 10.23 -1.20 -6.36
C GLY A 400 10.87 -1.93 -7.55
N PRO A 401 11.26 -3.20 -7.35
CA PRO A 401 11.99 -3.98 -8.34
C PRO A 401 11.22 -4.11 -9.67
N PRO A 402 11.94 -4.16 -10.82
CA PRO A 402 11.30 -4.40 -12.11
C PRO A 402 10.47 -5.68 -12.12
N GLY A 403 9.27 -5.61 -12.70
CA GLY A 403 8.35 -6.75 -12.82
C GLY A 403 7.48 -7.02 -11.58
N GLU A 404 7.71 -6.33 -10.46
CA GLU A 404 6.81 -6.36 -9.31
C GLU A 404 5.78 -5.24 -9.35
N GLU A 405 4.62 -5.49 -8.73
CA GLU A 405 3.53 -4.50 -8.59
C GLU A 405 3.40 -4.00 -7.15
N ILE A 406 3.77 -4.85 -6.18
CA ILE A 406 3.58 -4.62 -4.75
C ILE A 406 4.87 -5.05 -4.04
N HIS A 407 5.54 -4.14 -3.34
CA HIS A 407 6.82 -4.42 -2.68
C HIS A 407 6.89 -3.87 -1.24
N PRO A 408 6.14 -4.44 -0.29
CA PRO A 408 6.21 -4.07 1.11
C PRO A 408 7.22 -4.92 1.90
N ASP A 409 7.64 -4.40 3.06
CA ASP A 409 8.34 -5.19 4.06
C ASP A 409 7.39 -5.76 5.14
N LYS A 410 7.95 -6.41 6.18
CA LYS A 410 7.19 -7.02 7.29
C LYS A 410 6.33 -6.03 8.10
N TYR A 411 6.55 -4.72 7.96
CA TYR A 411 5.79 -3.67 8.64
C TYR A 411 4.81 -2.96 7.70
N GLY A 412 4.69 -3.41 6.44
CA GLY A 412 3.90 -2.72 5.42
C GLY A 412 4.50 -1.39 4.97
N ARG A 413 5.82 -1.18 5.16
CA ARG A 413 6.55 -0.03 4.62
C ARG A 413 6.73 -0.22 3.12
N ILE A 414 6.86 0.89 2.40
CA ILE A 414 7.14 0.90 0.95
C ILE A 414 8.42 1.66 0.66
N LYS A 415 8.93 1.55 -0.56
CA LYS A 415 10.05 2.35 -1.04
C LYS A 415 9.56 3.45 -1.99
N LEU A 416 10.28 4.57 -2.03
CA LEU A 416 9.86 5.78 -2.73
C LEU A 416 10.96 6.31 -3.65
N TRP A 417 10.55 6.89 -4.77
CA TRP A 417 11.39 7.77 -5.56
C TRP A 417 10.87 9.20 -5.44
N PHE A 418 11.74 10.13 -5.06
CA PHE A 418 11.44 11.55 -5.02
C PHE A 418 11.81 12.22 -6.34
N PRO A 419 10.97 13.09 -6.93
CA PRO A 419 11.28 13.75 -8.20
C PRO A 419 12.56 14.59 -8.20
N TRP A 420 12.99 15.09 -7.04
CA TRP A 420 14.25 15.83 -6.89
C TRP A 420 15.49 14.93 -6.80
N ASP A 421 15.34 13.62 -6.58
CA ASP A 421 16.45 12.68 -6.59
C ASP A 421 16.79 12.30 -8.04
N ARG A 422 17.74 13.05 -8.60
CA ARG A 422 18.14 12.97 -10.01
C ARG A 422 19.05 11.78 -10.31
N LYS A 423 19.70 11.21 -9.30
CA LYS A 423 20.67 10.10 -9.46
C LYS A 423 20.05 8.73 -9.17
N ALA A 424 18.82 8.68 -8.67
CA ALA A 424 18.12 7.43 -8.35
C ALA A 424 17.85 6.56 -9.60
N LYS A 425 18.01 5.24 -9.44
CA LYS A 425 17.60 4.22 -10.41
C LYS A 425 16.09 4.01 -10.49
N LYS A 426 15.35 4.52 -9.49
CA LYS A 426 13.87 4.43 -9.35
C LYS A 426 13.31 3.01 -9.15
N ASP A 427 14.17 2.02 -8.95
CA ASP A 427 13.83 0.62 -8.63
C ASP A 427 13.70 0.36 -7.12
N GLY A 428 13.89 1.40 -6.30
CA GLY A 428 13.88 1.32 -4.85
C GLY A 428 15.20 0.84 -4.22
N SER A 429 16.28 0.63 -4.97
CA SER A 429 17.58 0.31 -4.33
C SER A 429 18.17 1.49 -3.57
N ASP A 430 17.87 2.72 -4.01
CA ASP A 430 18.56 3.94 -3.59
C ASP A 430 17.77 4.74 -2.52
N THR A 431 16.88 4.06 -1.78
CA THR A 431 16.03 4.68 -0.76
C THR A 431 15.79 3.74 0.43
N CYS A 432 15.42 4.31 1.58
CA CYS A 432 14.99 3.56 2.74
C CYS A 432 13.55 3.05 2.63
N TRP A 433 13.16 2.21 3.61
CA TRP A 433 11.79 1.79 3.83
C TRP A 433 10.99 2.87 4.57
N VAL A 434 9.89 3.32 3.97
CA VAL A 434 9.05 4.40 4.47
C VAL A 434 7.72 3.87 4.99
N ARG A 435 7.35 4.24 6.22
CA ARG A 435 6.08 3.86 6.83
C ARG A 435 4.91 4.54 6.10
N VAL A 436 3.80 3.83 6.00
CA VAL A 436 2.55 4.31 5.40
C VAL A 436 1.49 4.48 6.47
N ALA A 437 0.98 5.70 6.62
CA ALA A 437 -0.16 6.00 7.46
C ALA A 437 -1.37 5.18 7.00
N GLN A 438 -1.99 4.46 7.94
CA GLN A 438 -3.21 3.71 7.72
C GLN A 438 -4.38 4.46 8.36
N SER A 439 -5.60 4.25 7.85
CA SER A 439 -6.81 4.87 8.44
C SER A 439 -7.12 4.35 9.85
N TRP A 440 -6.68 3.12 10.18
CA TRP A 440 -6.83 2.53 11.51
C TRP A 440 -5.78 1.44 11.74
N GLY A 441 -4.91 1.57 12.76
CA GLY A 441 -3.90 0.57 13.10
C GLY A 441 -3.96 0.12 14.57
N GLY A 442 -4.32 -1.14 14.81
CA GLY A 442 -4.27 -1.84 16.10
C GLY A 442 -3.22 -2.96 16.11
N GLY A 443 -3.07 -3.65 17.24
CA GLY A 443 -2.01 -4.66 17.43
C GLY A 443 -2.05 -5.85 16.46
N THR A 444 -3.23 -6.22 15.97
CA THR A 444 -3.48 -7.30 14.98
C THR A 444 -4.73 -7.05 14.12
N TRP A 445 -5.28 -5.84 14.16
CA TRP A 445 -6.59 -5.50 13.60
C TRP A 445 -6.57 -4.04 13.13
N GLY A 446 -7.45 -3.68 12.19
CA GLY A 446 -7.48 -2.36 11.57
C GLY A 446 -7.54 -2.43 10.04
N ALA A 447 -7.19 -1.34 9.38
CA ALA A 447 -7.10 -1.24 7.93
C ALA A 447 -5.64 -1.37 7.47
N GLN A 448 -5.43 -2.10 6.37
CA GLN A 448 -4.13 -2.22 5.73
C GLN A 448 -4.30 -2.08 4.21
N ILE A 449 -3.84 -0.96 3.67
CA ILE A 449 -3.81 -0.68 2.24
C ILE A 449 -2.35 -0.33 1.90
N ILE A 450 -1.74 -1.18 1.07
CA ILE A 450 -0.36 -0.99 0.61
C ILE A 450 -0.39 -0.25 -0.73
N PRO A 451 0.16 0.96 -0.82
CA PRO A 451 0.36 1.64 -2.10
C PRO A 451 1.20 0.78 -3.06
N ARG A 452 0.78 0.70 -4.33
CA ARG A 452 1.45 -0.09 -5.36
C ARG A 452 2.53 0.73 -6.07
N ILE A 453 3.50 0.04 -6.67
CA ILE A 453 4.57 0.66 -7.46
C ILE A 453 3.95 1.52 -8.56
N GLY A 454 4.46 2.75 -8.72
CA GLY A 454 3.95 3.74 -9.67
C GLY A 454 2.82 4.64 -9.15
N MET A 455 2.25 4.36 -7.97
CA MET A 455 1.28 5.26 -7.35
C MET A 455 1.97 6.52 -6.81
N GLU A 456 1.25 7.64 -6.83
CA GLU A 456 1.71 8.91 -6.26
C GLU A 456 1.27 9.04 -4.81
N VAL A 457 2.22 9.37 -3.93
CA VAL A 457 2.01 9.48 -2.49
C VAL A 457 2.48 10.81 -1.94
N MET A 458 1.80 11.28 -0.91
CA MET A 458 2.20 12.44 -0.12
C MET A 458 3.07 11.99 1.05
N VAL A 459 4.24 12.59 1.17
CA VAL A 459 5.25 12.27 2.18
C VAL A 459 5.43 13.48 3.10
N ALA A 460 5.14 13.30 4.38
CA ALA A 460 5.57 14.22 5.43
C ALA A 460 6.95 13.81 5.95
N PHE A 461 7.65 14.76 6.56
CA PHE A 461 8.95 14.54 7.18
C PHE A 461 8.81 14.80 8.67
N VAL A 462 9.07 13.80 9.51
CA VAL A 462 8.88 13.90 10.97
C VAL A 462 9.82 14.99 11.52
N ASP A 463 9.28 15.95 12.27
CA ASP A 463 9.96 17.16 12.74
C ASP A 463 10.54 18.06 11.61
N GLY A 464 10.11 17.82 10.37
CA GLY A 464 10.63 18.41 9.15
C GLY A 464 11.99 17.84 8.72
N ASP A 465 12.45 16.73 9.30
CA ASP A 465 13.76 16.14 9.00
C ASP A 465 13.74 15.35 7.67
N PRO A 466 14.52 15.75 6.64
CA PRO A 466 14.60 15.02 5.38
C PRO A 466 14.96 13.53 5.54
N ASP A 467 15.66 13.16 6.62
CA ASP A 467 16.06 11.78 6.92
C ASP A 467 14.89 10.92 7.46
N ARG A 468 13.71 11.51 7.72
CA ARG A 468 12.57 10.84 8.38
C ARG A 468 11.26 10.94 7.59
N PRO A 469 11.19 10.35 6.39
CA PRO A 469 9.97 10.34 5.60
C PRO A 469 8.87 9.47 6.23
N LEU A 470 7.62 9.88 6.06
CA LEU A 470 6.40 9.17 6.42
C LEU A 470 5.34 9.44 5.35
N VAL A 471 4.82 8.39 4.72
CA VAL A 471 3.70 8.54 3.78
C VAL A 471 2.43 8.82 4.56
N THR A 472 1.76 9.93 4.26
CA THR A 472 0.53 10.37 4.93
C THR A 472 -0.72 10.20 4.09
N GLY A 473 -0.58 10.00 2.78
CA GLY A 473 -1.70 9.81 1.88
C GLY A 473 -1.28 9.38 0.47
N VAL A 474 -2.28 8.99 -0.31
CA VAL A 474 -2.14 8.61 -1.73
C VAL A 474 -3.02 9.55 -2.53
N VAL A 475 -2.51 10.07 -3.64
CA VAL A 475 -3.23 11.06 -4.47
C VAL A 475 -3.44 10.53 -5.89
N PRO A 476 -4.63 10.71 -6.48
CA PRO A 476 -4.88 10.34 -7.86
C PRO A 476 -4.21 11.34 -8.82
N ASN A 477 -3.83 10.87 -10.00
CA ASN A 477 -3.25 11.69 -11.06
C ASN A 477 -3.67 11.14 -12.44
N PRO A 478 -3.34 11.79 -13.57
CA PRO A 478 -3.76 11.30 -14.89
C PRO A 478 -3.26 9.89 -15.26
N ALA A 479 -2.14 9.43 -14.68
CA ALA A 479 -1.64 8.07 -14.88
C ALA A 479 -2.32 7.04 -13.96
N ASN A 480 -2.83 7.48 -12.80
CA ASN A 480 -3.57 6.71 -11.81
C ASN A 480 -4.92 7.43 -11.52
N PRO A 481 -5.88 7.36 -12.45
CA PRO A 481 -7.13 8.12 -12.34
C PRO A 481 -8.04 7.57 -11.24
N VAL A 482 -9.03 8.37 -10.86
CA VAL A 482 -10.10 7.95 -9.94
C VAL A 482 -10.94 6.79 -10.53
N PRO A 483 -11.57 5.94 -9.71
CA PRO A 483 -12.26 4.73 -10.19
C PRO A 483 -13.47 4.95 -11.13
N TYR A 484 -14.11 6.11 -11.07
CA TYR A 484 -15.22 6.49 -11.96
C TYR A 484 -14.99 7.89 -12.49
N ASP A 485 -15.49 8.16 -13.69
CA ASP A 485 -15.37 9.47 -14.32
C ASP A 485 -16.01 10.56 -13.46
N LEU A 486 -15.22 11.60 -13.17
CA LEU A 486 -15.65 12.82 -12.49
C LEU A 486 -15.69 13.99 -13.48
N PRO A 487 -16.64 14.93 -13.35
CA PRO A 487 -17.58 15.11 -12.23
C PRO A 487 -18.91 14.34 -12.33
N ALA A 488 -19.09 13.47 -13.34
CA ALA A 488 -20.36 12.80 -13.58
C ALA A 488 -20.84 11.92 -12.41
N ASN A 489 -19.93 11.25 -11.69
CA ASN A 489 -20.25 10.36 -10.58
C ASN A 489 -19.87 10.94 -9.21
N LYS A 490 -20.04 12.26 -9.01
CA LYS A 490 -19.62 13.00 -7.81
C LYS A 490 -20.30 12.57 -6.49
N THR A 491 -21.42 11.87 -6.57
CA THR A 491 -22.21 11.36 -5.44
C THR A 491 -21.81 9.94 -5.01
N ARG A 492 -20.79 9.33 -5.64
CA ARG A 492 -20.33 7.99 -5.31
C ARG A 492 -19.19 8.00 -4.30
N MET A 493 -19.32 7.18 -3.26
CA MET A 493 -18.22 6.78 -2.38
C MET A 493 -17.75 5.38 -2.76
N VAL A 494 -16.44 5.18 -2.92
CA VAL A 494 -15.90 3.97 -3.56
C VAL A 494 -14.70 3.42 -2.80
N LEU A 495 -14.73 2.11 -2.54
CA LEU A 495 -13.57 1.31 -2.15
C LEU A 495 -13.39 0.19 -3.18
N ARG A 496 -12.49 0.38 -4.14
CA ARG A 496 -12.19 -0.58 -5.21
C ARG A 496 -10.75 -1.07 -5.13
N SER A 497 -10.54 -2.38 -5.20
CA SER A 497 -9.23 -3.02 -5.31
C SER A 497 -8.84 -3.26 -6.78
N ASN A 498 -7.67 -3.84 -7.03
CA ASN A 498 -7.30 -4.38 -8.35
C ASN A 498 -6.67 -5.77 -8.17
N SER A 499 -7.05 -6.75 -8.98
CA SER A 499 -6.45 -8.08 -8.94
C SER A 499 -4.95 -7.98 -9.19
N HIS A 500 -4.13 -8.55 -8.30
CA HIS A 500 -2.68 -8.54 -8.46
C HIS A 500 -2.26 -9.50 -9.57
N LYS A 501 -1.41 -9.05 -10.48
CA LYS A 501 -0.92 -9.86 -11.63
C LYS A 501 -2.08 -10.55 -12.40
N GLY A 502 -3.20 -9.86 -12.57
CA GLY A 502 -4.39 -10.36 -13.26
C GLY A 502 -5.38 -9.24 -13.59
N SER A 503 -6.55 -9.60 -14.13
CA SER A 503 -7.62 -8.66 -14.46
C SER A 503 -8.76 -8.71 -13.44
N GLY A 504 -9.42 -7.58 -13.21
CA GLY A 504 -10.62 -7.47 -12.39
C GLY A 504 -10.39 -6.80 -11.03
N PHE A 505 -11.45 -6.70 -10.23
CA PHE A 505 -11.43 -5.94 -8.98
C PHE A 505 -12.46 -6.46 -7.97
N ASN A 506 -12.27 -6.14 -6.69
CA ASN A 506 -13.35 -6.21 -5.70
C ASN A 506 -13.78 -4.78 -5.40
N GLU A 507 -15.07 -4.57 -5.10
CA GLU A 507 -15.59 -3.22 -4.88
C GLU A 507 -16.72 -3.19 -3.85
N ILE A 508 -16.70 -2.14 -3.03
CA ILE A 508 -17.83 -1.69 -2.24
C ILE A 508 -18.08 -0.23 -2.61
N THR A 509 -19.28 0.08 -3.06
CA THR A 509 -19.66 1.44 -3.50
C THR A 509 -21.02 1.84 -2.95
N PHE A 510 -21.12 3.10 -2.55
CA PHE A 510 -22.34 3.76 -2.09
C PHE A 510 -22.65 4.89 -3.07
N GLU A 511 -23.85 4.85 -3.65
CA GLU A 511 -24.42 5.92 -4.47
C GLU A 511 -25.43 6.68 -3.63
N ASP A 512 -25.23 7.99 -3.50
CA ASP A 512 -26.05 8.88 -2.67
C ASP A 512 -26.91 9.86 -3.50
N GLU A 513 -26.98 9.69 -4.83
CA GLU A 513 -27.91 10.45 -5.67
C GLU A 513 -29.37 10.13 -5.30
N ALA A 514 -30.13 11.17 -4.96
CA ALA A 514 -31.50 11.03 -4.46
C ALA A 514 -32.43 10.30 -5.43
N GLY A 515 -33.14 9.29 -4.94
CA GLY A 515 -34.03 8.43 -5.73
C GLY A 515 -33.29 7.39 -6.60
N LYS A 516 -31.96 7.33 -6.51
CA LYS A 516 -31.09 6.37 -7.20
C LYS A 516 -30.07 5.75 -6.24
N GLU A 517 -30.33 5.83 -4.94
CA GLU A 517 -29.42 5.37 -3.90
C GLU A 517 -29.15 3.87 -4.06
N ASN A 518 -27.89 3.47 -3.95
CA ASN A 518 -27.51 2.08 -4.14
C ASN A 518 -26.27 1.71 -3.32
N GLN A 519 -26.25 0.47 -2.82
CA GLN A 519 -25.07 -0.16 -2.26
C GLN A 519 -24.66 -1.31 -3.16
N PHE A 520 -23.47 -1.20 -3.75
CA PHE A 520 -22.94 -2.20 -4.66
C PHE A 520 -21.80 -2.97 -3.99
N PHE A 521 -21.90 -4.29 -4.01
CA PHE A 521 -20.87 -5.22 -3.55
C PHE A 521 -20.48 -6.12 -4.71
N HIS A 522 -19.21 -6.09 -5.09
CA HIS A 522 -18.66 -6.93 -6.15
C HIS A 522 -17.47 -7.73 -5.62
N ALA A 523 -17.57 -9.05 -5.74
CA ALA A 523 -16.48 -9.97 -5.49
C ALA A 523 -15.99 -10.54 -6.82
N GLN A 524 -14.70 -10.39 -7.13
CA GLN A 524 -14.11 -10.86 -8.38
C GLN A 524 -14.18 -12.40 -8.53
N LYS A 525 -14.23 -13.11 -7.40
CA LYS A 525 -14.24 -14.57 -7.36
C LYS A 525 -15.19 -15.10 -6.28
N ASP A 526 -14.70 -15.27 -5.05
CA ASP A 526 -15.45 -15.90 -3.96
C ASP A 526 -15.94 -14.83 -2.97
N GLN A 527 -17.22 -14.91 -2.56
CA GLN A 527 -17.78 -14.10 -1.48
C GLN A 527 -18.15 -14.99 -0.29
N THR A 528 -17.40 -14.89 0.80
CA THR A 528 -17.68 -15.64 2.04
C THR A 528 -18.23 -14.70 3.11
N THR A 529 -19.39 -15.06 3.67
CA THR A 529 -19.99 -14.33 4.80
C THR A 529 -20.11 -15.25 6.00
N ARG A 530 -19.48 -14.90 7.12
CA ARG A 530 -19.58 -15.64 8.39
C ARG A 530 -20.18 -14.75 9.46
N VAL A 531 -21.33 -15.15 9.99
CA VAL A 531 -22.01 -14.47 11.10
C VAL A 531 -22.03 -15.42 12.29
N LEU A 532 -21.51 -14.99 13.44
CA LEU A 532 -21.35 -15.86 14.61
C LEU A 532 -22.63 -16.00 15.45
N ASN A 533 -23.57 -15.08 15.29
CA ASN A 533 -24.84 -15.07 15.98
C ASN A 533 -25.98 -14.90 14.95
N ASP A 534 -26.71 -13.79 15.01
CA ASP A 534 -27.88 -13.59 14.17
C ASP A 534 -27.57 -12.80 12.89
N ARG A 535 -28.10 -13.29 11.75
CA ARG A 535 -28.17 -12.53 10.50
C ARG A 535 -29.63 -12.17 10.21
N THR A 536 -29.95 -10.89 10.28
CA THR A 536 -31.26 -10.37 9.89
C THR A 536 -31.19 -9.75 8.50
N LYS A 537 -32.17 -10.07 7.64
CA LYS A 537 -32.34 -9.45 6.33
C LYS A 537 -33.80 -9.04 6.18
N ARG A 538 -34.05 -7.76 5.88
CA ARG A 538 -35.37 -7.21 5.57
C ARG A 538 -35.29 -6.46 4.26
N ILE A 539 -36.21 -6.75 3.36
CA ILE A 539 -36.36 -6.07 2.06
C ILE A 539 -37.81 -5.61 1.99
N ASP A 540 -38.02 -4.29 2.00
CA ASP A 540 -39.38 -3.72 2.06
C ASP A 540 -40.13 -3.83 0.72
N ARG A 541 -39.40 -4.01 -0.39
CA ARG A 541 -39.97 -4.16 -1.72
C ARG A 541 -39.69 -5.52 -2.35
N HIS A 542 -38.64 -5.66 -3.16
CA HIS A 542 -38.37 -6.88 -3.92
C HIS A 542 -36.94 -7.40 -3.69
N GLU A 543 -36.82 -8.71 -3.51
CA GLU A 543 -35.55 -9.44 -3.55
C GLU A 543 -35.48 -10.28 -4.83
N VAL A 544 -34.40 -10.12 -5.59
CA VAL A 544 -34.11 -10.96 -6.77
C VAL A 544 -32.76 -11.64 -6.54
N ALA A 545 -32.72 -12.96 -6.69
CA ALA A 545 -31.51 -13.76 -6.55
C ALA A 545 -31.39 -14.75 -7.71
N SER A 546 -30.20 -14.82 -8.32
CA SER A 546 -29.88 -15.76 -9.39
C SER A 546 -28.60 -16.51 -9.04
N ILE A 547 -28.63 -17.84 -9.12
CA ILE A 547 -27.48 -18.71 -8.86
C ILE A 547 -27.22 -19.47 -10.15
N GLY A 548 -26.06 -19.21 -10.78
CA GLY A 548 -25.72 -19.78 -12.08
C GLY A 548 -25.46 -21.29 -12.07
N ALA A 549 -25.21 -21.87 -10.90
CA ALA A 549 -24.98 -23.30 -10.70
C ALA A 549 -25.75 -23.81 -9.48
N ASN A 550 -25.06 -24.28 -8.44
CA ASN A 550 -25.68 -24.95 -7.31
C ASN A 550 -25.94 -24.01 -6.14
N ARG A 551 -27.09 -24.18 -5.48
CA ARG A 551 -27.38 -23.60 -4.17
C ARG A 551 -27.61 -24.73 -3.17
N ALA A 552 -26.78 -24.79 -2.14
CA ALA A 552 -26.96 -25.67 -0.99
C ALA A 552 -27.39 -24.85 0.24
N VAL A 553 -28.34 -25.37 1.00
CA VAL A 553 -28.83 -24.75 2.25
C VAL A 553 -28.87 -25.84 3.32
N GLU A 554 -28.13 -25.62 4.41
CA GLU A 554 -28.14 -26.47 5.60
C GLU A 554 -28.59 -25.65 6.79
N VAL A 555 -29.57 -26.16 7.53
CA VAL A 555 -30.10 -25.52 8.74
C VAL A 555 -30.08 -26.57 9.84
N GLY A 556 -29.22 -26.39 10.85
CA GLY A 556 -29.09 -27.35 11.95
C GLY A 556 -30.31 -27.40 12.90
N GLY A 557 -31.14 -26.36 12.89
CA GLY A 557 -32.40 -26.27 13.62
C GLY A 557 -33.61 -26.29 12.68
N ASN A 558 -34.51 -25.33 12.86
CA ASN A 558 -35.74 -25.23 12.06
C ASN A 558 -35.60 -24.23 10.91
N GLN A 559 -36.03 -24.63 9.71
CA GLN A 559 -36.23 -23.71 8.59
C GLN A 559 -37.74 -23.45 8.41
N LYS A 560 -38.17 -22.20 8.61
CA LYS A 560 -39.54 -21.75 8.35
C LYS A 560 -39.55 -20.79 7.16
N HIS A 561 -40.46 -21.01 6.22
CA HIS A 561 -40.73 -20.10 5.11
C HIS A 561 -42.22 -19.77 5.10
N GLU A 562 -42.55 -18.48 5.13
CA GLU A 562 -43.92 -17.98 5.14
C GLU A 562 -44.07 -17.00 3.98
N ILE A 563 -44.96 -17.32 3.05
CA ILE A 563 -45.24 -16.51 1.85
C ILE A 563 -46.68 -16.02 1.97
N GLY A 564 -46.87 -14.71 2.10
CA GLY A 564 -48.21 -14.10 2.20
C GLY A 564 -49.02 -14.17 0.90
N GLY A 565 -48.35 -14.32 -0.26
CA GLY A 565 -48.95 -14.45 -1.58
C GLY A 565 -48.77 -15.84 -2.19
N SER A 566 -48.49 -15.90 -3.50
CA SER A 566 -48.25 -17.16 -4.23
C SER A 566 -46.77 -17.54 -4.26
N MET A 567 -46.48 -18.85 -4.19
CA MET A 567 -45.15 -19.41 -4.44
C MET A 567 -45.22 -20.32 -5.65
N ASN A 568 -44.46 -19.99 -6.70
CA ASN A 568 -44.29 -20.82 -7.88
C ASN A 568 -42.89 -21.44 -7.88
N THR A 569 -42.82 -22.77 -7.82
CA THR A 569 -41.56 -23.51 -7.85
C THR A 569 -41.56 -24.41 -9.07
N VAL A 570 -40.54 -24.27 -9.92
CA VAL A 570 -40.30 -25.17 -11.05
C VAL A 570 -39.06 -25.99 -10.75
N VAL A 571 -39.20 -27.32 -10.74
CA VAL A 571 -38.10 -28.27 -10.50
C VAL A 571 -38.01 -29.21 -11.70
N GLY A 572 -36.89 -29.19 -12.41
CA GLY A 572 -36.68 -29.92 -13.67
C GLY A 572 -35.76 -29.14 -14.61
N GLY A 573 -35.03 -29.85 -15.49
CA GLY A 573 -33.97 -29.24 -16.30
C GLY A 573 -34.45 -28.08 -17.17
N THR A 574 -33.78 -26.94 -17.11
CA THR A 574 -33.93 -25.86 -18.09
C THR A 574 -32.93 -26.09 -19.21
N GLY A 575 -33.40 -26.65 -20.32
CA GLY A 575 -32.63 -26.86 -21.54
C GLY A 575 -33.57 -26.98 -22.74
N PRO A 576 -33.03 -27.06 -23.98
CA PRO A 576 -33.83 -27.09 -25.21
C PRO A 576 -34.98 -28.12 -25.17
N MET A 577 -34.75 -29.26 -24.53
CA MET A 577 -35.73 -30.35 -24.34
C MET A 577 -36.89 -30.01 -23.40
N ALA A 578 -36.69 -29.14 -22.41
CA ALA A 578 -37.76 -28.68 -21.51
C ALA A 578 -38.61 -27.57 -22.14
N THR A 579 -38.00 -26.72 -22.97
CA THR A 579 -38.71 -25.78 -23.86
C THR A 579 -39.55 -26.51 -24.91
N ALA A 580 -39.08 -27.65 -25.44
CA ALA A 580 -39.86 -28.48 -26.35
C ALA A 580 -41.06 -29.15 -25.66
N LEU A 581 -40.89 -29.60 -24.40
CA LEU A 581 -41.99 -30.13 -23.60
C LEU A 581 -43.01 -29.04 -23.20
N MET A 582 -42.57 -27.82 -22.94
CA MET A 582 -43.43 -26.65 -22.62
C MET A 582 -44.14 -26.08 -23.86
N GLY A 583 -43.53 -26.14 -25.05
CA GLY A 583 -44.17 -25.78 -26.31
C GLY A 583 -45.35 -26.68 -26.66
N ALA A 584 -45.29 -27.97 -26.31
CA ALA A 584 -46.41 -28.90 -26.45
C ALA A 584 -47.57 -28.59 -25.49
N VAL A 585 -47.30 -27.93 -24.35
CA VAL A 585 -48.33 -27.52 -23.37
C VAL A 585 -48.94 -26.14 -23.71
N GLN A 586 -48.21 -25.25 -24.40
CA GLN A 586 -48.78 -24.00 -24.95
C GLN A 586 -49.85 -24.23 -26.02
N GLY A 587 -49.81 -25.36 -26.75
CA GLY A 587 -50.90 -25.75 -27.66
C GLY A 587 -52.22 -26.06 -26.94
N LEU A 588 -52.19 -26.35 -25.64
CA LEU A 588 -53.38 -26.65 -24.84
C LEU A 588 -53.96 -25.45 -24.08
N SER A 589 -53.25 -24.31 -23.98
CA SER A 589 -53.73 -23.13 -23.23
C SER A 589 -54.74 -22.27 -24.00
N GLY A 590 -54.78 -22.35 -25.34
CA GLY A 590 -55.80 -21.68 -26.16
C GLY A 590 -57.22 -22.23 -25.97
N HIS A 591 -57.35 -23.50 -25.57
CA HIS A 591 -58.65 -24.16 -25.37
C HIS A 591 -59.24 -23.99 -23.96
N THR A 592 -58.43 -23.53 -23.00
CA THR A 592 -58.85 -23.33 -21.60
C THR A 592 -59.44 -21.94 -21.32
N ALA A 593 -59.21 -20.95 -22.20
CA ALA A 593 -59.80 -19.61 -22.08
C ALA A 593 -61.31 -19.57 -22.39
N GLY A 594 -61.78 -20.40 -23.33
CA GLY A 594 -63.21 -20.46 -23.69
C GLY A 594 -64.10 -21.06 -22.59
N LEU A 595 -63.63 -22.09 -21.90
CA LEU A 595 -64.39 -22.82 -20.88
C LEU A 595 -64.48 -22.08 -19.54
N LEU A 596 -63.50 -21.24 -19.18
CA LEU A 596 -63.59 -20.36 -18.01
C LEU A 596 -64.60 -19.23 -18.22
N SER A 597 -64.71 -18.70 -19.45
CA SER A 597 -65.69 -17.64 -19.78
C SER A 597 -67.14 -18.11 -19.65
N GLN A 598 -67.39 -19.40 -19.93
CA GLN A 598 -68.72 -20.00 -19.86
C GLN A 598 -69.12 -20.39 -18.42
N ALA A 599 -68.14 -20.73 -17.56
CA ALA A 599 -68.35 -20.95 -16.13
C ALA A 599 -68.62 -19.63 -15.37
N GLY A 600 -67.97 -18.52 -15.77
CA GLY A 600 -68.18 -17.20 -15.18
C GLY A 600 -69.56 -16.58 -15.44
N GLN A 601 -70.19 -16.90 -16.58
CA GLN A 601 -71.56 -16.43 -16.88
C GLN A 601 -72.65 -17.16 -16.08
N ILE A 602 -72.40 -18.38 -15.59
CA ILE A 602 -73.35 -19.14 -14.77
C ILE A 602 -73.24 -18.78 -13.28
N ALA A 603 -72.09 -18.24 -12.83
CA ALA A 603 -71.85 -17.81 -11.44
C ALA A 603 -72.03 -16.30 -11.19
N GLY A 604 -72.54 -15.53 -12.17
CA GLY A 604 -72.82 -14.09 -12.01
C GLY A 604 -71.58 -13.17 -12.01
N GLY A 605 -70.43 -13.63 -12.52
CA GLY A 605 -69.15 -12.89 -12.50
C GLY A 605 -68.70 -12.42 -13.88
N GLY A 606 -69.51 -11.61 -14.57
CA GLY A 606 -69.13 -10.98 -15.85
C GLY A 606 -68.64 -9.54 -15.63
N GLY A 607 -67.38 -9.36 -15.26
CA GLY A 607 -66.80 -8.03 -14.97
C GLY A 607 -65.53 -7.71 -15.80
N PRO A 608 -65.16 -6.41 -15.92
CA PRO A 608 -64.00 -5.93 -16.69
C PRO A 608 -62.66 -6.60 -16.36
N ALA A 609 -62.54 -7.20 -15.18
CA ALA A 609 -61.37 -7.94 -14.72
C ALA A 609 -61.02 -9.16 -15.59
N LEU A 610 -62.02 -9.84 -16.18
CA LEU A 610 -61.79 -11.02 -17.02
C LEU A 610 -61.23 -10.66 -18.40
N ALA A 611 -61.64 -9.52 -18.96
CA ALA A 611 -61.11 -8.99 -20.22
C ALA A 611 -59.70 -8.40 -20.06
N ALA A 612 -59.43 -7.75 -18.92
CA ALA A 612 -58.10 -7.32 -18.54
C ALA A 612 -57.15 -8.52 -18.40
N PHE A 613 -57.57 -9.59 -17.71
CA PHE A 613 -56.79 -10.83 -17.54
C PHE A 613 -56.43 -11.51 -18.86
N ALA A 614 -57.33 -11.54 -19.86
CA ALA A 614 -57.03 -12.07 -21.19
C ALA A 614 -56.02 -11.21 -21.96
N GLY A 615 -56.08 -9.88 -21.81
CA GLY A 615 -55.07 -8.94 -22.36
C GLY A 615 -53.71 -9.06 -21.67
N THR A 616 -53.69 -9.32 -20.37
CA THR A 616 -52.45 -9.58 -19.62
C THR A 616 -51.86 -10.93 -20.00
N LEU A 617 -52.64 -12.00 -20.16
CA LEU A 617 -52.16 -13.31 -20.62
C LEU A 617 -51.59 -13.28 -22.05
N ALA A 618 -52.17 -12.48 -22.95
CA ALA A 618 -51.66 -12.29 -24.31
C ALA A 618 -50.35 -11.48 -24.33
N SER A 619 -50.09 -10.66 -23.32
CA SER A 619 -48.88 -9.84 -23.17
C SER A 619 -47.85 -10.41 -22.18
N SER A 620 -48.24 -11.37 -21.32
CA SER A 620 -47.43 -11.89 -20.21
C SER A 620 -46.76 -13.23 -20.49
N ALA A 621 -46.93 -13.81 -21.69
CA ALA A 621 -46.21 -15.04 -22.06
C ALA A 621 -44.70 -14.80 -22.31
N LEU A 622 -44.22 -13.55 -22.42
CA LEU A 622 -42.84 -13.29 -22.88
C LEU A 622 -42.17 -12.06 -22.28
N GLY A 623 -42.60 -11.48 -21.15
CA GLY A 623 -41.91 -10.30 -20.58
C GLY A 623 -40.40 -10.51 -20.34
N PHE A 624 -40.02 -11.69 -19.85
CA PHE A 624 -38.64 -12.15 -19.64
C PHE A 624 -37.87 -12.51 -20.94
N LEU A 625 -38.58 -12.77 -22.03
CA LEU A 625 -38.01 -13.17 -23.34
C LEU A 625 -38.26 -12.14 -24.46
N SER A 626 -38.88 -11.01 -24.14
CA SER A 626 -39.02 -9.87 -25.03
C SER A 626 -37.65 -9.19 -25.21
N ALA A 627 -37.46 -8.47 -26.31
CA ALA A 627 -36.21 -7.76 -26.60
C ALA A 627 -35.74 -6.85 -25.45
N GLY A 628 -36.67 -6.34 -24.61
CA GLY A 628 -36.34 -5.59 -23.39
C GLY A 628 -35.80 -6.47 -22.24
N GLY A 629 -36.37 -7.66 -22.02
CA GLY A 629 -35.93 -8.63 -21.01
C GLY A 629 -34.60 -9.31 -21.35
N LEU A 630 -34.36 -9.57 -22.64
CA LEU A 630 -33.07 -10.06 -23.16
C LEU A 630 -31.99 -8.99 -23.11
N GLY A 631 -32.30 -7.72 -23.42
CA GLY A 631 -31.36 -6.60 -23.28
C GLY A 631 -30.95 -6.31 -21.82
N SER A 632 -31.86 -6.53 -20.86
CA SER A 632 -31.54 -6.43 -19.43
C SER A 632 -30.74 -7.60 -18.86
N ARG A 633 -30.60 -8.72 -19.60
CA ARG A 633 -29.74 -9.85 -19.21
C ARG A 633 -28.28 -9.62 -19.58
N ASP A 634 -27.99 -8.96 -20.71
CA ASP A 634 -26.63 -8.61 -21.09
C ASP A 634 -25.97 -7.67 -20.06
N GLY A 635 -26.73 -6.72 -19.50
CA GLY A 635 -26.21 -5.81 -18.46
C GLY A 635 -25.91 -6.45 -17.10
N VAL A 636 -26.41 -7.65 -16.81
CA VAL A 636 -26.21 -8.39 -15.54
C VAL A 636 -25.21 -9.54 -15.70
N VAL A 637 -24.94 -9.99 -16.93
CA VAL A 637 -24.10 -11.17 -17.20
C VAL A 637 -22.86 -10.86 -18.06
N ALA A 638 -22.83 -9.79 -18.85
CA ALA A 638 -21.65 -9.45 -19.67
C ALA A 638 -21.65 -7.96 -20.13
N GLY A 639 -21.11 -7.07 -19.30
CA GLY A 639 -20.84 -5.69 -19.72
C GLY A 639 -19.66 -5.08 -18.98
N SER A 640 -18.71 -4.47 -19.71
CA SER A 640 -17.51 -3.83 -19.16
C SER A 640 -17.75 -2.43 -18.56
N SER A 641 -19.01 -1.99 -18.38
CA SER A 641 -19.36 -0.76 -17.66
C SER A 641 -20.85 -0.74 -17.28
N PRO A 642 -21.24 -0.28 -16.07
CA PRO A 642 -22.63 -0.24 -15.65
C PRO A 642 -23.32 1.04 -16.17
N ARG A 643 -24.18 0.91 -17.18
CA ARG A 643 -25.22 1.90 -17.48
C ARG A 643 -26.54 1.52 -16.80
N ALA A 644 -27.32 2.56 -16.51
CA ALA A 644 -28.46 2.63 -15.61
C ALA A 644 -29.51 1.50 -15.72
N ASP A 645 -30.11 1.20 -14.57
CA ASP A 645 -31.46 0.62 -14.44
C ASP A 645 -31.68 -0.86 -14.83
N ALA A 646 -30.66 -1.70 -14.96
CA ALA A 646 -30.89 -3.14 -15.13
C ALA A 646 -31.65 -3.77 -13.94
N GLY A 647 -31.35 -3.33 -12.70
CA GLY A 647 -32.07 -3.74 -11.50
C GLY A 647 -33.50 -3.18 -11.41
N THR A 648 -33.68 -1.92 -11.81
CA THR A 648 -34.98 -1.23 -11.82
C THR A 648 -35.92 -1.82 -12.88
N ALA A 649 -35.40 -2.18 -14.05
CA ALA A 649 -36.15 -2.84 -15.13
C ALA A 649 -36.52 -4.30 -14.78
N LEU A 650 -35.62 -5.04 -14.11
CA LEU A 650 -35.91 -6.39 -13.64
C LEU A 650 -36.95 -6.37 -12.50
N ALA A 651 -36.83 -5.43 -11.56
CA ALA A 651 -37.83 -5.19 -10.51
C ALA A 651 -39.19 -4.76 -11.08
N GLY A 652 -39.22 -3.91 -12.11
CA GLY A 652 -40.44 -3.50 -12.82
C GLY A 652 -41.12 -4.66 -13.54
N SER A 653 -40.37 -5.57 -14.16
CA SER A 653 -40.96 -6.77 -14.79
C SER A 653 -41.52 -7.78 -13.76
N GLY A 654 -40.95 -7.81 -12.55
CA GLY A 654 -41.45 -8.63 -11.43
C GLY A 654 -42.73 -8.09 -10.78
N THR A 655 -42.91 -6.77 -10.73
CA THR A 655 -44.13 -6.14 -10.18
C THR A 655 -45.40 -6.52 -10.93
N GLY A 656 -45.35 -6.61 -12.27
CA GLY A 656 -46.52 -6.95 -13.08
C GLY A 656 -47.07 -8.36 -12.87
N VAL A 657 -46.24 -9.31 -12.42
CA VAL A 657 -46.65 -10.70 -12.16
C VAL A 657 -47.20 -10.86 -10.74
N GLY A 658 -46.64 -10.14 -9.76
CA GLY A 658 -47.11 -10.16 -8.37
C GLY A 658 -48.47 -9.49 -8.17
N ASP A 659 -48.70 -8.36 -8.85
CA ASP A 659 -49.95 -7.61 -8.75
C ASP A 659 -51.11 -8.27 -9.54
N ALA A 660 -50.80 -8.96 -10.65
CA ALA A 660 -51.79 -9.71 -11.42
C ALA A 660 -52.21 -11.03 -10.75
N ALA A 661 -51.34 -11.65 -9.95
CA ALA A 661 -51.63 -12.88 -9.22
C ALA A 661 -52.48 -12.65 -7.95
N SER A 662 -52.34 -11.49 -7.30
CA SER A 662 -53.12 -11.14 -6.10
C SER A 662 -54.55 -10.67 -6.40
N ALA A 663 -54.81 -10.16 -7.61
CA ALA A 663 -56.11 -9.61 -8.02
C ALA A 663 -57.14 -10.64 -8.51
N LEU A 664 -56.76 -11.91 -8.74
CA LEU A 664 -57.63 -12.90 -9.40
C LEU A 664 -58.28 -13.95 -8.46
N PHE A 665 -57.76 -14.18 -7.24
CA PHE A 665 -58.29 -15.20 -6.32
C PHE A 665 -58.14 -14.79 -4.84
N PRO A 666 -59.24 -14.47 -4.10
CA PRO A 666 -59.16 -14.12 -2.68
C PRO A 666 -59.17 -15.34 -1.73
N LEU A 667 -58.80 -16.55 -2.18
CA LEU A 667 -58.69 -17.74 -1.31
C LEU A 667 -57.48 -18.62 -1.71
N PRO A 668 -56.73 -19.19 -0.74
CA PRO A 668 -55.48 -19.92 -0.98
C PRO A 668 -55.68 -21.39 -1.38
N GLY A 669 -54.71 -21.89 -2.15
CA GLY A 669 -54.31 -23.31 -2.09
C GLY A 669 -54.51 -24.13 -3.36
N ILE A 670 -53.46 -24.26 -4.17
CA ILE A 670 -53.20 -25.49 -4.95
C ILE A 670 -51.72 -25.84 -4.73
N MET A 671 -51.50 -26.99 -4.07
CA MET A 671 -50.20 -27.65 -4.02
C MET A 671 -50.19 -28.71 -5.12
N ASN A 672 -49.23 -28.63 -6.04
CA ASN A 672 -48.97 -29.71 -6.98
C ASN A 672 -47.68 -30.43 -6.53
N THR A 673 -47.81 -31.68 -6.09
CA THR A 673 -46.69 -32.50 -5.63
C THR A 673 -46.49 -33.64 -6.62
N ILE A 674 -45.37 -33.65 -7.33
CA ILE A 674 -44.94 -34.77 -8.17
C ILE A 674 -43.98 -35.63 -7.34
N VAL A 675 -44.35 -36.88 -7.09
CA VAL A 675 -43.56 -37.85 -6.30
C VAL A 675 -43.03 -38.94 -7.22
N GLY A 676 -41.71 -39.06 -7.36
CA GLY A 676 -41.06 -39.92 -8.35
C GLY A 676 -40.98 -41.42 -8.01
N SER A 677 -41.27 -41.85 -6.77
CA SER A 677 -41.11 -43.27 -6.39
C SER A 677 -42.10 -43.82 -5.36
N PHE A 678 -42.42 -43.12 -4.26
CA PHE A 678 -43.38 -43.64 -3.27
C PHE A 678 -44.05 -42.52 -2.45
N LYS A 679 -45.36 -42.63 -2.26
CA LYS A 679 -46.17 -41.77 -1.36
C LYS A 679 -47.03 -42.67 -0.48
N SER A 680 -47.01 -42.46 0.85
CA SER A 680 -47.89 -43.13 1.81
C SER A 680 -48.71 -42.10 2.58
N ASP A 681 -50.04 -42.22 2.54
CA ASP A 681 -50.97 -41.39 3.30
C ASP A 681 -51.69 -42.27 4.35
N THR A 682 -51.35 -42.15 5.64
CA THR A 682 -52.01 -42.89 6.75
C THR A 682 -53.02 -41.98 7.47
N ILE A 683 -54.27 -42.44 7.63
CA ILE A 683 -55.37 -41.61 8.16
C ILE A 683 -56.00 -42.30 9.36
N GLY A 684 -55.94 -41.65 10.54
CA GLY A 684 -56.29 -42.27 11.82
C GLY A 684 -57.77 -42.23 12.24
N VAL A 685 -58.58 -41.27 11.76
CA VAL A 685 -59.98 -41.09 12.23
C VAL A 685 -60.99 -40.91 11.10
N ALA A 686 -60.81 -39.95 10.19
CA ALA A 686 -61.69 -39.78 9.02
C ALA A 686 -60.99 -39.03 7.87
N ARG A 687 -61.37 -39.35 6.63
CA ARG A 687 -61.03 -38.59 5.42
C ARG A 687 -62.31 -38.14 4.75
N ALA A 688 -62.47 -36.84 4.50
CA ALA A 688 -63.54 -36.29 3.67
C ALA A 688 -62.92 -35.65 2.42
N GLU A 689 -63.45 -35.97 1.24
CA GLU A 689 -62.96 -35.46 -0.04
C GLU A 689 -64.17 -34.97 -0.85
N GLN A 690 -64.22 -33.67 -1.15
CA GLN A 690 -65.30 -33.04 -1.90
C GLN A 690 -64.80 -32.64 -3.28
N ILE A 691 -65.39 -33.23 -4.32
CA ILE A 691 -64.96 -33.04 -5.71
C ILE A 691 -66.03 -32.21 -6.44
N GLY A 692 -65.64 -31.05 -6.97
CA GLY A 692 -66.57 -30.11 -7.59
C GLY A 692 -67.00 -30.45 -9.02
N VAL A 693 -66.13 -31.07 -9.85
CA VAL A 693 -66.41 -31.31 -11.28
C VAL A 693 -66.04 -32.72 -11.75
N SER A 694 -64.83 -33.22 -11.48
CA SER A 694 -64.44 -34.59 -11.86
C SER A 694 -63.30 -35.13 -10.99
N LYS A 695 -63.31 -36.45 -10.75
CA LYS A 695 -62.20 -37.19 -10.18
C LYS A 695 -61.84 -38.32 -11.15
N VAL A 696 -60.58 -38.37 -11.59
CA VAL A 696 -60.05 -39.45 -12.41
C VAL A 696 -58.91 -40.12 -11.66
N THR A 697 -59.00 -41.43 -11.45
CA THR A 697 -57.96 -42.24 -10.81
C THR A 697 -57.50 -43.28 -11.83
N ASN A 698 -56.22 -43.32 -12.13
CA ASN A 698 -55.63 -44.31 -13.05
C ASN A 698 -54.58 -45.14 -12.28
N VAL A 699 -54.69 -46.46 -12.33
CA VAL A 699 -53.84 -47.38 -11.55
C VAL A 699 -53.14 -48.34 -12.51
N GLY A 700 -51.81 -48.36 -12.48
CA GLY A 700 -51.01 -49.05 -13.51
C GLY A 700 -50.85 -50.56 -13.34
N GLN A 701 -51.04 -51.11 -12.14
CA GLN A 701 -50.96 -52.57 -11.90
C GLN A 701 -52.11 -53.08 -11.03
N THR A 702 -52.11 -52.78 -9.72
CA THR A 702 -53.10 -53.33 -8.78
C THR A 702 -53.73 -52.22 -7.94
N GLN A 703 -55.05 -52.20 -7.88
CA GLN A 703 -55.82 -51.40 -6.92
C GLN A 703 -56.51 -52.33 -5.93
N MET A 704 -56.22 -52.18 -4.63
CA MET A 704 -56.91 -52.92 -3.57
C MET A 704 -57.67 -51.94 -2.67
N VAL A 705 -58.96 -52.20 -2.45
CA VAL A 705 -59.82 -51.42 -1.56
C VAL A 705 -60.39 -52.37 -0.52
N ASN A 706 -60.06 -52.15 0.76
CA ASN A 706 -60.58 -52.94 1.88
C ASN A 706 -61.41 -52.04 2.81
N VAL A 707 -62.66 -52.39 3.07
CA VAL A 707 -63.60 -51.59 3.88
C VAL A 707 -64.13 -52.43 5.04
N GLY A 708 -63.89 -52.00 6.28
CA GLY A 708 -64.15 -52.82 7.47
C GLY A 708 -65.61 -52.89 7.97
N LYS A 709 -66.52 -52.00 7.53
CA LYS A 709 -67.94 -51.98 7.98
C LYS A 709 -68.95 -51.82 6.85
N GLU A 710 -68.96 -50.67 6.18
CA GLU A 710 -69.95 -50.36 5.14
C GLU A 710 -69.30 -49.54 4.02
N GLN A 711 -69.52 -49.95 2.77
CA GLN A 711 -69.17 -49.18 1.58
C GLN A 711 -70.46 -48.81 0.85
N ARG A 712 -70.72 -47.51 0.70
CA ARG A 712 -71.85 -47.00 -0.11
C ARG A 712 -71.36 -46.22 -1.31
N THR A 713 -71.85 -46.58 -2.49
CA THR A 713 -71.60 -45.85 -3.74
C THR A 713 -72.95 -45.41 -4.31
N LYS A 714 -73.21 -44.10 -4.37
CA LYS A 714 -74.42 -43.54 -5.00
C LYS A 714 -74.02 -42.80 -6.27
N VAL A 715 -74.56 -43.22 -7.41
CA VAL A 715 -74.28 -42.62 -8.72
C VAL A 715 -75.56 -42.00 -9.27
N GLY A 716 -75.49 -40.73 -9.69
CA GLY A 716 -76.68 -39.95 -10.07
C GLY A 716 -77.21 -40.19 -11.49
N LYS A 717 -76.41 -40.76 -12.39
CA LYS A 717 -76.83 -41.04 -13.79
C LYS A 717 -76.43 -42.44 -14.27
N THR A 718 -75.14 -42.68 -14.51
CA THR A 718 -74.67 -43.95 -15.10
C THR A 718 -73.42 -44.45 -14.39
N ILE A 719 -73.43 -45.72 -14.03
CA ILE A 719 -72.22 -46.48 -13.64
C ILE A 719 -71.92 -47.48 -14.75
N ARG A 720 -70.67 -47.53 -15.22
CA ARG A 720 -70.20 -48.52 -16.20
C ARG A 720 -68.97 -49.22 -15.61
N MET A 721 -68.98 -50.55 -15.63
CA MET A 721 -67.88 -51.38 -15.19
C MET A 721 -67.51 -52.29 -16.36
N GLU A 722 -66.25 -52.28 -16.76
CA GLU A 722 -65.72 -53.11 -17.85
C GLU A 722 -64.57 -53.93 -17.27
N VAL A 723 -64.61 -55.25 -17.46
CA VAL A 723 -63.68 -56.19 -16.85
C VAL A 723 -63.24 -57.18 -17.92
N GLY A 724 -61.92 -57.33 -18.10
CA GLY A 724 -61.35 -58.05 -19.24
C GLY A 724 -61.41 -59.58 -19.14
N GLU A 725 -61.34 -60.15 -17.92
CA GLU A 725 -61.29 -61.60 -17.73
C GLU A 725 -62.43 -62.12 -16.84
N LEU A 726 -62.38 -61.83 -15.54
CA LEU A 726 -63.36 -62.32 -14.57
C LEU A 726 -63.93 -61.16 -13.74
N PHE A 727 -65.25 -60.98 -13.80
CA PHE A 727 -65.98 -60.16 -12.86
C PHE A 727 -66.71 -61.06 -11.85
N ASP A 728 -66.09 -61.29 -10.70
CA ASP A 728 -66.65 -62.12 -9.62
C ASP A 728 -67.36 -61.26 -8.57
N LEU A 729 -68.67 -61.45 -8.45
CA LEU A 729 -69.53 -60.78 -7.47
C LEU A 729 -70.03 -61.82 -6.48
N TRP A 730 -69.46 -61.83 -5.27
CA TRP A 730 -69.82 -62.78 -4.22
C TRP A 730 -70.41 -62.09 -2.99
N THR A 731 -71.51 -62.64 -2.46
CA THR A 731 -72.12 -62.19 -1.21
C THR A 731 -72.51 -63.39 -0.36
N HIS A 732 -72.29 -63.33 0.95
CA HIS A 732 -72.55 -64.46 1.85
C HIS A 732 -74.03 -64.65 2.23
N LYS A 733 -74.87 -63.64 2.04
CA LYS A 733 -76.28 -63.67 2.47
C LYS A 733 -77.23 -63.46 1.29
N ASN A 734 -77.37 -62.22 0.84
CA ASN A 734 -78.33 -61.85 -0.19
C ASN A 734 -77.66 -60.93 -1.22
N PHE A 735 -77.87 -61.25 -2.49
CA PHE A 735 -77.67 -60.31 -3.59
C PHE A 735 -79.04 -59.78 -4.03
N LEU A 736 -79.24 -58.46 -3.95
CA LEU A 736 -80.51 -57.81 -4.27
C LEU A 736 -80.30 -56.75 -5.35
N GLY A 737 -80.69 -57.10 -6.58
CA GLY A 737 -80.81 -56.14 -7.67
C GLY A 737 -82.24 -55.65 -7.82
N ARG A 738 -82.45 -54.34 -7.99
CA ARG A 738 -83.74 -53.74 -8.37
C ARG A 738 -83.54 -52.83 -9.57
N SER A 739 -84.33 -53.04 -10.63
CA SER A 739 -84.31 -52.26 -11.87
C SER A 739 -85.67 -52.36 -12.55
N GLU A 740 -86.06 -51.34 -13.33
CA GLU A 740 -87.25 -51.42 -14.20
C GLU A 740 -87.08 -52.46 -15.32
N THR A 741 -85.84 -52.68 -15.78
CA THR A 741 -85.51 -53.74 -16.75
C THR A 741 -84.15 -54.35 -16.40
N TRP A 742 -84.10 -55.69 -16.40
CA TRP A 742 -82.86 -56.45 -16.30
C TRP A 742 -82.51 -56.99 -17.69
N LEU A 743 -81.47 -56.44 -18.31
CA LEU A 743 -80.91 -56.94 -19.55
C LEU A 743 -79.62 -57.70 -19.23
N ILE A 744 -79.70 -59.02 -19.24
CA ILE A 744 -78.55 -59.91 -19.08
C ILE A 744 -78.34 -60.59 -20.42
N ASN A 745 -77.21 -60.31 -21.08
CA ASN A 745 -76.86 -60.90 -22.35
C ASN A 745 -75.55 -61.67 -22.18
N ALA A 746 -75.55 -62.94 -22.56
CA ALA A 746 -74.36 -63.79 -22.55
C ALA A 746 -74.24 -64.47 -23.92
N ASN A 747 -73.03 -64.52 -24.46
CA ASN A 747 -72.80 -65.03 -25.81
C ASN A 747 -72.97 -66.56 -25.91
N ASP A 748 -72.69 -67.29 -24.83
CA ASP A 748 -72.76 -68.75 -24.79
C ASP A 748 -73.98 -69.24 -23.99
N LYS A 749 -73.97 -69.00 -22.67
CA LYS A 749 -75.07 -69.39 -21.79
C LYS A 749 -75.20 -68.52 -20.55
N ILE A 750 -76.43 -68.42 -20.04
CA ILE A 750 -76.76 -67.88 -18.71
C ILE A 750 -77.19 -69.05 -17.83
N VAL A 751 -76.58 -69.19 -16.66
CA VAL A 751 -76.87 -70.26 -15.72
C VAL A 751 -77.22 -69.66 -14.36
N LEU A 752 -78.43 -69.95 -13.88
CA LEU A 752 -78.86 -69.65 -12.52
C LEU A 752 -78.96 -70.98 -11.78
N THR A 753 -78.11 -71.19 -10.77
CA THR A 753 -78.06 -72.45 -10.02
C THR A 753 -78.30 -72.19 -8.54
N ALA A 754 -79.12 -73.05 -7.92
CA ALA A 754 -79.31 -73.13 -6.48
C ALA A 754 -79.32 -74.62 -6.07
N PRO A 755 -79.15 -74.96 -4.78
CA PRO A 755 -79.13 -76.36 -4.34
C PRO A 755 -80.37 -77.18 -4.74
N GLY A 756 -81.51 -76.54 -4.97
CA GLY A 756 -82.78 -77.19 -5.35
C GLY A 756 -83.06 -77.29 -6.85
N GLY A 757 -82.20 -76.73 -7.71
CA GLY A 757 -82.43 -76.73 -9.16
C GLY A 757 -81.59 -75.72 -9.95
N LYS A 758 -81.67 -75.81 -11.28
CA LYS A 758 -80.92 -74.99 -12.24
C LYS A 758 -81.84 -74.48 -13.34
N ILE A 759 -81.66 -73.21 -13.71
CA ILE A 759 -82.22 -72.62 -14.93
C ILE A 759 -81.05 -72.29 -15.84
N GLU A 760 -81.04 -72.87 -17.03
CA GLU A 760 -80.04 -72.59 -18.06
C GLU A 760 -80.71 -72.02 -19.30
N ILE A 761 -80.15 -70.93 -19.82
CA ILE A 761 -80.57 -70.31 -21.07
C ILE A 761 -79.36 -70.34 -21.99
N ASN A 762 -79.49 -71.00 -23.14
CA ASN A 762 -78.44 -71.08 -24.16
C ASN A 762 -79.06 -71.07 -25.56
N GLN A 763 -78.22 -71.20 -26.60
CA GLN A 763 -78.68 -71.18 -28.00
C GLN A 763 -79.69 -72.29 -28.37
N ARG A 764 -79.84 -73.34 -27.54
CA ARG A 764 -80.80 -74.43 -27.75
C ARG A 764 -82.15 -74.20 -27.07
N GLY A 765 -82.27 -73.22 -26.19
CA GLY A 765 -83.51 -72.86 -25.50
C GLY A 765 -83.36 -72.61 -24.00
N ILE A 766 -84.49 -72.57 -23.29
CA ILE A 766 -84.57 -72.39 -21.83
C ILE A 766 -84.81 -73.76 -21.18
N LEU A 767 -83.82 -74.24 -20.42
CA LEU A 767 -83.90 -75.47 -19.63
C LEU A 767 -84.15 -75.11 -18.16
N ILE A 768 -85.28 -75.55 -17.62
CA ILE A 768 -85.62 -75.43 -16.19
C ILE A 768 -85.57 -76.83 -15.59
N GLN A 769 -84.64 -77.06 -14.68
CA GLN A 769 -84.48 -78.32 -13.93
C GLN A 769 -84.63 -78.05 -12.45
N GLY A 770 -85.54 -78.77 -11.79
CA GLY A 770 -85.71 -78.71 -10.34
C GLY A 770 -86.44 -79.95 -9.84
N LEU A 771 -86.29 -80.27 -8.56
CA LEU A 771 -87.00 -81.41 -7.93
C LEU A 771 -88.54 -81.26 -8.05
N ARG A 772 -89.01 -80.01 -8.14
CA ARG A 772 -90.39 -79.63 -8.40
C ARG A 772 -90.43 -78.26 -9.06
N VAL A 773 -91.16 -78.13 -10.17
CA VAL A 773 -91.31 -76.86 -10.90
C VAL A 773 -92.79 -76.49 -10.92
N ASP A 774 -93.17 -75.52 -10.08
CA ASP A 774 -94.53 -74.99 -10.03
C ASP A 774 -94.58 -73.66 -10.81
N ILE A 775 -95.26 -73.64 -11.97
CA ILE A 775 -95.45 -72.43 -12.78
C ILE A 775 -96.84 -71.86 -12.47
N LYS A 776 -96.89 -70.62 -11.94
CA LYS A 776 -98.13 -69.90 -11.66
C LYS A 776 -98.18 -68.62 -12.48
N GLY A 777 -99.26 -68.45 -13.25
CA GLY A 777 -99.52 -67.25 -14.03
C GLY A 777 -101.02 -67.11 -14.33
N ASN A 778 -101.51 -65.88 -14.45
CA ASN A 778 -102.95 -65.61 -14.63
C ASN A 778 -103.49 -66.13 -15.99
N GLN A 779 -102.61 -66.27 -16.99
CA GLN A 779 -102.82 -67.10 -18.18
C GLN A 779 -101.46 -67.68 -18.58
N ILE A 780 -101.35 -69.00 -18.58
CA ILE A 780 -100.19 -69.71 -19.13
C ILE A 780 -100.66 -70.30 -20.47
N ASN A 781 -100.24 -69.70 -21.57
CA ASN A 781 -100.72 -70.05 -22.90
C ASN A 781 -99.78 -71.10 -23.53
N PHE A 782 -100.10 -72.38 -23.33
CA PHE A 782 -99.45 -73.47 -24.07
C PHE A 782 -100.20 -73.69 -25.39
N SER A 783 -99.92 -72.87 -26.40
CA SER A 783 -100.53 -73.04 -27.74
C SER A 783 -99.84 -74.20 -28.50
N LYS A 784 -100.60 -75.27 -28.81
CA LYS A 784 -100.25 -76.29 -29.82
C LYS A 784 -100.71 -75.84 -31.22
N GLY A 785 -99.79 -75.54 -32.13
CA GLY A 785 -99.94 -75.95 -33.54
C GLY A 785 -99.30 -77.34 -33.67
N GLY A 786 -99.84 -78.39 -34.31
CA GLY A 786 -100.65 -78.53 -35.53
C GLY A 786 -99.71 -78.85 -36.73
N PRO A 787 -99.99 -79.78 -37.69
CA PRO A 787 -101.10 -80.74 -37.83
C PRO A 787 -100.71 -82.22 -38.18
N GLY A 788 -101.68 -83.15 -38.08
CA GLY A 788 -101.77 -84.41 -38.86
C GLY A 788 -100.99 -85.63 -38.32
N ARG A 789 -101.52 -86.85 -38.16
CA ARG A 789 -102.72 -87.52 -38.69
C ARG A 789 -103.36 -88.41 -37.61
N LYS A 790 -104.69 -88.42 -37.58
CA LYS A 790 -105.48 -89.55 -37.09
C LYS A 790 -105.30 -90.73 -38.04
N THR A 791 -105.07 -91.94 -37.52
CA THR A 791 -105.65 -93.17 -38.06
C THR A 791 -106.01 -94.09 -36.90
N ASN A 792 -107.31 -94.38 -36.80
CA ASN A 792 -107.89 -95.36 -35.89
C ASN A 792 -107.28 -96.75 -36.09
N LYS A 793 -106.95 -97.44 -35.00
CA LYS A 793 -107.23 -98.86 -34.74
C LYS A 793 -107.02 -99.14 -33.25
N GLY A 794 -107.94 -99.89 -32.67
CA GLY A 794 -107.93 -100.23 -31.24
C GLY A 794 -106.87 -101.26 -30.88
N PHE A 795 -106.67 -101.45 -29.59
CA PHE A 795 -106.40 -102.76 -29.01
C PHE A 795 -106.98 -102.77 -27.60
N ALA A 796 -107.83 -103.76 -27.35
CA ALA A 796 -108.36 -104.10 -26.05
C ALA A 796 -107.28 -104.80 -25.22
N GLU A 797 -107.57 -104.88 -23.92
CA GLU A 797 -107.13 -105.93 -22.99
C GLU A 797 -105.61 -105.93 -22.66
N ASP A 798 -105.22 -106.00 -21.40
CA ASP A 798 -105.50 -107.20 -20.63
C ASP A 798 -105.58 -107.03 -19.11
N CYS A 799 -106.29 -108.00 -18.56
CA CYS A 799 -106.85 -108.09 -17.24
C CYS A 799 -105.83 -108.53 -16.17
N SER A 800 -105.96 -107.92 -15.00
CA SER A 800 -106.03 -108.59 -13.68
C SER A 800 -104.87 -109.45 -13.13
N LYS A 801 -104.59 -109.16 -11.86
CA LYS A 801 -104.25 -110.07 -10.74
C LYS A 801 -102.98 -110.93 -10.84
N GLY A 802 -102.10 -110.73 -9.86
CA GLY A 802 -101.17 -111.78 -9.42
C GLY A 802 -100.24 -111.30 -8.31
N LYS A 803 -100.33 -111.92 -7.14
CA LYS A 803 -99.61 -111.61 -5.90
C LYS A 803 -98.18 -112.19 -5.89
N LYS A 804 -97.31 -111.43 -5.22
CA LYS A 804 -96.21 -111.81 -4.30
C LYS A 804 -94.99 -112.56 -4.86
N GLY A 805 -93.90 -111.80 -4.92
CA GLY A 805 -92.50 -112.17 -4.70
C GLY A 805 -91.79 -110.90 -4.24
#